data_AF-A0A950KNM2-F1
#
_entry.id   AF-A0A950KNM2-F1
#
_cell.length_a   1.000
_cell.length_b   1.000
_cell.length_c   1.000
_cell.angle_alpha   90.00
_cell.angle_beta   90.00
_cell.angle_gamma   90.00
#
_symmetry.space_group_name_H-M   'P 1'
#
loop_
_entity.id
_entity.type
_entity.pdbx_description
1 polymer ?
#
loop_
_entity_poly.entity_id
_entity_poly.type
_entity_poly.pdbx_seq_one_letter_code
_entity_poly.pdbx_strand_id
1 'polypeptide(L)'
;MILKQYYLGCLAHASYLVADEHSRAAAVIDPQRDVDEYVEDAHRLGCRIGHVLLTHFHADFVAGHLELRDREGARIYLGARAAAEYEFTPLADGEGLTLGGVRLEALETPGHSPESISILVYELGADSTRPHAVLSGDTLFIGDVGRPDLRASMGWDAETLAEMLYDSLRSKLLTLPDETLVYPAHGAGSLCGKNLSTDTVSTIGVQRRYNYALQPMSRDEFVRIVTAEQPETPAYFSYDAVHNTKQRPTLDQALGQGLHSLVADEALELVQAGAEVLDSRDAADFAGAHFAGSVNIGLGGSYATWAGTVLDRQRRLVIVADPGRETEAAVRLGRIGFDNVAGFLGGGMQALDTRPDLIGRIERVTAVTLAELLAGPEPPLVLDVRAEPEWRQARIGGSLNIPLGQLPGRLDELPGGRPLVVHCESGYRSSIAVSLLRRAGVQRIADLVGGINAWQASGSDGHGSAGPVVSQRPRGRSSAAAKDPGLVVWSEDPLNAETPVELLHRTRITPNELFFVRNHGPIPEVDPSAYRLTIRGLVTEPLTLSLEELRRRFEHVTVDALLSCAGNRRNELAAIAPIPGQEPWGPGATGNACFSGVRLRDVLQAAGLEMGASHVAFTGLDRCTEEGETTPFGGSIPLTKALAPEVLLADKMNGKPLPPAHGYPLRVVVPGYIGARSVKWLATLTVQGQPSTNYFQARTYRLYPSRVRSETAPEHGFSLGETPVNSVVCQPGSGKVVTGPRVLARGYAITGGTREIERVELSLDGGRTFMTAKLLGDSQAGAWRLWAAELELGPGPYELAVRAWDSAASTQPESAEGIWNLKGYINNSWHRVRFTVASAPGPR
;
A
#
# COMPACT_ATOMS: atom_id res chain seq x y z
N MET A 1 -10.18 -25.67 -13.49
CA MET A 1 -9.68 -24.57 -14.35
C MET A 1 -8.57 -23.82 -13.62
N ILE A 2 -7.56 -23.29 -14.31
CA ILE A 2 -6.59 -22.32 -13.75
C ILE A 2 -6.90 -20.94 -14.31
N LEU A 3 -7.12 -19.95 -13.43
CA LEU A 3 -7.16 -18.52 -13.75
C LEU A 3 -6.17 -17.82 -12.81
N LYS A 4 -5.06 -17.33 -13.37
CA LYS A 4 -4.02 -16.62 -12.62
C LYS A 4 -3.94 -15.17 -13.10
N GLN A 5 -4.07 -14.24 -12.17
CA GLN A 5 -3.87 -12.80 -12.39
C GLN A 5 -2.41 -12.44 -12.10
N TYR A 6 -1.83 -11.62 -12.97
CA TYR A 6 -0.53 -10.96 -12.80
C TYR A 6 -0.77 -9.46 -12.73
N TYR A 7 0.00 -8.76 -11.88
CA TYR A 7 -0.19 -7.33 -11.69
C TYR A 7 1.14 -6.59 -11.72
N LEU A 8 1.29 -5.72 -12.72
CA LEU A 8 2.47 -4.90 -12.92
C LEU A 8 2.28 -3.53 -12.26
N GLY A 9 2.76 -3.40 -11.02
CA GLY A 9 2.51 -2.21 -10.19
C GLY A 9 2.99 -0.88 -10.78
N CYS A 10 4.03 -0.85 -11.63
CA CYS A 10 4.53 0.40 -12.20
C CYS A 10 3.65 1.00 -13.31
N LEU A 11 2.77 0.20 -13.91
CA LEU A 11 1.78 0.63 -14.91
C LEU A 11 0.34 0.44 -14.41
N ALA A 12 0.17 -0.10 -13.20
CA ALA A 12 -1.13 -0.50 -12.64
C ALA A 12 -1.90 -1.46 -13.57
N HIS A 13 -1.17 -2.27 -14.35
CA HIS A 13 -1.67 -3.15 -15.39
C HIS A 13 -1.88 -4.57 -14.86
N ALA A 14 -3.01 -5.18 -15.20
CA ALA A 14 -3.39 -6.54 -14.86
C ALA A 14 -3.51 -7.40 -16.13
N SER A 15 -2.90 -8.58 -16.08
CA SER A 15 -2.93 -9.56 -17.17
C SER A 15 -3.26 -10.95 -16.63
N TYR A 16 -3.65 -11.87 -17.50
CA TYR A 16 -4.26 -13.13 -17.06
C TYR A 16 -3.71 -14.33 -17.82
N LEU A 17 -3.38 -15.41 -17.09
CA LEU A 17 -3.18 -16.74 -17.66
C LEU A 17 -4.40 -17.60 -17.33
N VAL A 18 -5.09 -18.07 -18.37
CA VAL A 18 -6.20 -19.01 -18.27
C VAL A 18 -5.76 -20.34 -18.85
N ALA A 19 -5.91 -21.43 -18.11
CA ALA A 19 -5.54 -22.76 -18.58
C ALA A 19 -6.52 -23.84 -18.15
N ASP A 20 -6.59 -24.89 -18.95
CA ASP A 20 -7.27 -26.13 -18.60
C ASP A 20 -6.30 -27.11 -17.96
N GLU A 21 -6.66 -27.66 -16.80
CA GLU A 21 -5.80 -28.56 -16.04
C GLU A 21 -5.65 -29.94 -16.72
N HIS A 22 -6.57 -30.31 -17.61
CA HIS A 22 -6.63 -31.62 -18.22
C HIS A 22 -5.91 -31.66 -19.57
N SER A 23 -6.32 -30.79 -20.50
CA SER A 23 -5.74 -30.65 -21.84
C SER A 23 -4.36 -29.99 -21.80
N ARG A 24 -4.07 -29.25 -20.72
CA ARG A 24 -2.88 -28.39 -20.55
C ARG A 24 -2.79 -27.23 -21.54
N ALA A 25 -3.84 -26.94 -22.31
CA ALA A 25 -3.87 -25.76 -23.17
C ALA A 25 -4.08 -24.49 -22.33
N ALA A 26 -3.34 -23.43 -22.67
CA ALA A 26 -3.41 -22.13 -22.00
C ALA A 26 -3.53 -20.97 -22.98
N ALA A 27 -4.14 -19.89 -22.50
CA ALA A 27 -4.21 -18.60 -23.13
C ALA A 27 -3.69 -17.51 -22.17
N VAL A 28 -3.03 -16.49 -22.72
CA VAL A 28 -2.68 -15.27 -21.98
C VAL A 28 -3.53 -14.10 -22.52
N ILE A 29 -4.10 -13.32 -21.62
CA ILE A 29 -4.93 -12.16 -21.94
C ILE A 29 -4.19 -10.91 -21.47
N ASP A 30 -4.06 -9.95 -22.39
CA ASP A 30 -3.37 -8.66 -22.20
C ASP A 30 -1.95 -8.81 -21.64
N PRO A 31 -1.05 -9.61 -22.24
CA PRO A 31 0.29 -9.79 -21.70
C PRO A 31 1.10 -8.48 -21.66
N GLN A 32 1.85 -8.27 -20.59
CA GLN A 32 2.96 -7.33 -20.57
C GLN A 32 4.03 -7.75 -21.59
N ARG A 33 4.87 -6.81 -22.05
CA ARG A 33 5.85 -7.09 -23.11
C ARG A 33 6.90 -8.13 -22.73
N ASP A 34 7.39 -8.08 -21.51
CA ASP A 34 8.32 -9.07 -20.96
C ASP A 34 7.55 -10.30 -20.47
N VAL A 35 7.49 -11.31 -21.34
CA VAL A 35 6.57 -12.46 -21.20
C VAL A 35 7.12 -13.61 -20.36
N ASP A 36 8.32 -13.47 -19.79
CA ASP A 36 9.04 -14.54 -19.07
C ASP A 36 8.18 -15.14 -17.95
N GLU A 37 7.51 -14.31 -17.15
CA GLU A 37 6.69 -14.77 -16.02
C GLU A 37 5.56 -15.70 -16.48
N TYR A 38 4.90 -15.38 -17.60
CA TYR A 38 3.82 -16.21 -18.14
C TYR A 38 4.35 -17.55 -18.64
N VAL A 39 5.46 -17.54 -19.37
CA VAL A 39 6.08 -18.73 -19.96
C VAL A 39 6.59 -19.66 -18.85
N GLU A 40 7.28 -19.11 -17.86
CA GLU A 40 7.79 -19.87 -16.71
C GLU A 40 6.67 -20.49 -15.88
N ASP A 41 5.58 -19.76 -15.63
CA ASP A 41 4.46 -20.30 -14.89
C ASP A 41 3.67 -21.33 -15.70
N ALA A 42 3.49 -21.13 -17.00
CA ALA A 42 2.90 -22.14 -17.87
C ALA A 42 3.73 -23.44 -17.82
N HIS A 43 5.05 -23.36 -17.95
CA HIS A 43 5.95 -24.51 -17.81
C HIS A 43 5.85 -25.18 -16.44
N ARG A 44 5.81 -24.40 -15.35
CA ARG A 44 5.67 -24.92 -13.98
C ARG A 44 4.35 -25.65 -13.76
N LEU A 45 3.28 -25.19 -14.41
CA LEU A 45 1.96 -25.79 -14.38
C LEU A 45 1.81 -26.95 -15.39
N GLY A 46 2.84 -27.23 -16.19
CA GLY A 46 2.81 -28.20 -17.27
C GLY A 46 1.85 -27.83 -18.41
N CYS A 47 1.51 -26.54 -18.52
CA CYS A 47 0.62 -25.98 -19.53
C CYS A 47 1.42 -25.47 -20.73
N ARG A 48 0.77 -25.41 -21.90
CA ARG A 48 1.31 -24.84 -23.13
C ARG A 48 0.51 -23.62 -23.54
N ILE A 49 1.17 -22.47 -23.67
CA ILE A 49 0.56 -21.24 -24.16
C ILE A 49 0.35 -21.39 -25.67
N GLY A 50 -0.89 -21.64 -26.09
CA GLY A 50 -1.26 -21.75 -27.50
C GLY A 50 -1.95 -20.51 -28.06
N HIS A 51 -2.37 -19.60 -27.18
CA HIS A 51 -3.26 -18.50 -27.53
C HIS A 51 -2.88 -17.24 -26.75
N VAL A 52 -2.98 -16.09 -27.40
CA VAL A 52 -2.87 -14.78 -26.77
C VAL A 52 -4.02 -13.89 -27.24
N LEU A 53 -4.71 -13.26 -26.31
CA LEU A 53 -5.84 -12.36 -26.60
C LEU A 53 -5.47 -10.96 -26.13
N LEU A 54 -5.79 -9.95 -26.93
CA LEU A 54 -5.86 -8.58 -26.44
C LEU A 54 -7.31 -8.16 -26.34
N THR A 55 -7.69 -7.59 -25.20
CA THR A 55 -9.01 -6.96 -25.04
C THR A 55 -9.13 -5.73 -25.91
N HIS A 56 -8.03 -4.98 -26.10
CA HIS A 56 -7.94 -3.82 -26.96
C HIS A 56 -6.48 -3.50 -27.32
N PHE A 57 -6.24 -2.54 -28.21
CA PHE A 57 -4.88 -2.02 -28.39
C PHE A 57 -4.52 -1.08 -27.23
N HIS A 58 -3.77 -1.61 -26.26
CA HIS A 58 -3.30 -0.88 -25.09
C HIS A 58 -2.59 0.41 -25.47
N ALA A 59 -2.87 1.49 -24.75
CA ALA A 59 -2.30 2.81 -25.02
C ALA A 59 -1.13 3.13 -24.10
N ASP A 60 -1.04 2.54 -22.92
CA ASP A 60 -0.07 2.91 -21.89
C ASP A 60 1.16 1.99 -21.83
N PHE A 61 1.13 0.88 -22.60
CA PHE A 61 2.24 -0.04 -22.81
C PHE A 61 2.15 -0.81 -24.13
N VAL A 62 3.25 -1.45 -24.50
CA VAL A 62 3.37 -2.35 -25.65
C VAL A 62 3.08 -3.78 -25.20
N ALA A 63 2.02 -4.40 -25.72
CA ALA A 63 1.59 -5.72 -25.30
C ALA A 63 2.47 -6.85 -25.85
N GLY A 64 2.69 -7.90 -25.04
CA GLY A 64 3.54 -9.05 -25.34
C GLY A 64 2.99 -10.07 -26.34
N HIS A 65 2.06 -9.69 -27.21
CA HIS A 65 1.39 -10.61 -28.14
C HIS A 65 2.32 -11.15 -29.22
N LEU A 66 3.25 -10.33 -29.72
CA LEU A 66 4.25 -10.77 -30.69
C LEU A 66 5.32 -11.62 -30.01
N GLU A 67 5.69 -11.27 -28.78
CA GLU A 67 6.63 -12.01 -27.95
C GLU A 67 6.12 -13.44 -27.69
N LEU A 68 4.86 -13.61 -27.29
CA LEU A 68 4.26 -14.95 -27.11
C LEU A 68 4.07 -15.70 -28.44
N ARG A 69 3.72 -15.01 -29.53
CA ARG A 69 3.66 -15.63 -30.86
C ARG A 69 5.01 -16.21 -31.25
N ASP A 70 6.08 -15.41 -31.12
CA ASP A 70 7.41 -15.79 -31.61
C ASP A 70 8.09 -16.82 -30.72
N ARG A 71 7.89 -16.76 -29.39
CA ARG A 71 8.48 -17.71 -28.44
C ARG A 71 7.70 -19.03 -28.31
N GLU A 72 6.37 -18.96 -28.22
CA GLU A 72 5.51 -20.12 -27.90
C GLU A 72 4.71 -20.64 -29.10
N GLY A 73 4.71 -19.92 -30.23
CA GLY A 73 3.83 -20.20 -31.37
C GLY A 73 2.37 -19.86 -31.10
N ALA A 74 2.11 -18.96 -30.13
CA ALA A 74 0.76 -18.60 -29.72
C ALA A 74 0.01 -17.88 -30.86
N ARG A 75 -1.26 -18.26 -31.08
CA ARG A 75 -2.14 -17.55 -32.01
C ARG A 75 -2.69 -16.28 -31.37
N ILE A 76 -2.61 -15.17 -32.09
CA ILE A 76 -3.11 -13.87 -31.63
C ILE A 76 -4.61 -13.74 -31.96
N TYR A 77 -5.39 -13.27 -30.99
CA TYR A 77 -6.81 -12.96 -31.14
C TYR A 77 -7.09 -11.53 -30.74
N LEU A 78 -7.89 -10.83 -31.54
CA LEU A 78 -8.31 -9.44 -31.32
C LEU A 78 -9.80 -9.31 -31.64
N GLY A 79 -10.44 -8.22 -31.20
CA GLY A 79 -11.81 -7.91 -31.59
C GLY A 79 -11.98 -7.79 -33.11
N ALA A 80 -13.15 -8.15 -33.64
CA ALA A 80 -13.40 -8.20 -35.09
C ALA A 80 -13.21 -6.85 -35.82
N ARG A 81 -13.28 -5.73 -35.10
CA ARG A 81 -13.04 -4.37 -35.62
C ARG A 81 -11.57 -3.95 -35.58
N ALA A 82 -10.69 -4.78 -35.01
CA ALA A 82 -9.27 -4.49 -34.93
C ALA A 82 -8.63 -4.47 -36.32
N ALA A 83 -7.67 -3.57 -36.52
CA ALA A 83 -6.84 -3.49 -37.71
C ALA A 83 -5.37 -3.53 -37.29
N ALA A 84 -4.64 -4.55 -37.75
CA ALA A 84 -3.23 -4.77 -37.44
C ALA A 84 -2.45 -5.21 -38.68
N GLU A 85 -1.14 -4.97 -38.70
CA GLU A 85 -0.22 -5.35 -39.77
C GLU A 85 0.28 -6.81 -39.67
N TYR A 86 -0.07 -7.50 -38.59
CA TYR A 86 0.27 -8.89 -38.34
C TYR A 86 -0.95 -9.80 -38.44
N GLU A 87 -0.71 -11.10 -38.64
CA GLU A 87 -1.79 -12.09 -38.67
C GLU A 87 -2.42 -12.26 -37.29
N PHE A 88 -3.75 -12.20 -37.23
CA PHE A 88 -4.54 -12.47 -36.03
C PHE A 88 -5.88 -13.13 -36.42
N THR A 89 -6.54 -13.75 -35.45
CA THR A 89 -7.91 -14.25 -35.58
C THR A 89 -8.89 -13.22 -35.03
N PRO A 90 -9.78 -12.64 -35.86
CA PRO A 90 -10.81 -11.74 -35.37
C PRO A 90 -11.83 -12.51 -34.52
N LEU A 91 -12.29 -11.89 -33.44
CA LEU A 91 -13.37 -12.39 -32.60
C LEU A 91 -14.56 -11.43 -32.67
N ALA A 92 -15.65 -11.88 -33.31
CA ALA A 92 -16.93 -11.20 -33.24
C ALA A 92 -17.65 -11.52 -31.92
N ASP A 93 -18.75 -10.81 -31.66
CA ASP A 93 -19.57 -11.02 -30.47
C ASP A 93 -20.08 -12.47 -30.38
N GLY A 94 -19.79 -13.14 -29.26
CA GLY A 94 -20.13 -14.55 -29.02
C GLY A 94 -19.16 -15.57 -29.63
N GLU A 95 -18.14 -15.15 -30.38
CA GLU A 95 -17.09 -16.04 -30.88
C GLU A 95 -15.98 -16.24 -29.84
N GLY A 96 -15.19 -17.29 -29.98
CA GLY A 96 -14.16 -17.59 -29.00
C GLY A 96 -13.37 -18.85 -29.28
N LEU A 97 -12.75 -19.38 -28.24
CA LEU A 97 -11.96 -20.60 -28.30
C LEU A 97 -12.19 -21.49 -27.07
N THR A 98 -11.82 -22.76 -27.19
CA THR A 98 -11.91 -23.74 -26.10
C THR A 98 -10.53 -24.31 -25.83
N LEU A 99 -10.12 -24.27 -24.57
CA LEU A 99 -8.85 -24.82 -24.08
C LEU A 99 -9.02 -26.23 -23.52
N GLY A 100 -10.11 -26.95 -23.83
CA GLY A 100 -10.48 -28.20 -23.18
C GLY A 100 -11.77 -28.03 -22.39
N GLY A 101 -11.73 -28.14 -21.06
CA GLY A 101 -12.88 -27.89 -20.19
C GLY A 101 -13.18 -26.40 -19.96
N VAL A 102 -12.36 -25.50 -20.51
CA VAL A 102 -12.50 -24.04 -20.36
C VAL A 102 -12.82 -23.40 -21.71
N ARG A 103 -13.88 -22.59 -21.78
CA ARG A 103 -14.22 -21.79 -22.97
C ARG A 103 -13.98 -20.31 -22.69
N LEU A 104 -13.30 -19.65 -23.62
CA LEU A 104 -13.15 -18.20 -23.68
C LEU A 104 -14.05 -17.67 -24.81
N GLU A 105 -14.87 -16.67 -24.53
CA GLU A 105 -15.84 -16.12 -25.47
C GLU A 105 -15.77 -14.59 -25.44
N ALA A 106 -15.72 -13.96 -26.60
CA ALA A 106 -15.65 -12.51 -26.73
C ALA A 106 -17.03 -11.88 -26.64
N LEU A 107 -17.12 -10.78 -25.89
CA LEU A 107 -18.19 -9.80 -25.95
C LEU A 107 -17.61 -8.53 -26.57
N GLU A 108 -18.16 -8.05 -27.69
CA GLU A 108 -17.75 -6.76 -28.23
C GLU A 108 -18.18 -5.64 -27.27
N THR A 109 -17.23 -4.98 -26.64
CA THR A 109 -17.50 -3.93 -25.65
C THR A 109 -16.80 -2.62 -26.02
N PRO A 110 -17.11 -2.03 -27.21
CA PRO A 110 -16.51 -0.78 -27.63
C PRO A 110 -16.82 0.34 -26.63
N GLY A 111 -15.86 1.24 -26.45
CA GLY A 111 -16.01 2.38 -25.56
C GLY A 111 -14.69 3.01 -25.22
N HIS A 112 -13.81 2.27 -24.54
CA HIS A 112 -12.43 2.72 -24.35
C HIS A 112 -11.68 2.80 -25.69
N SER A 113 -11.85 1.77 -26.52
CA SER A 113 -11.44 1.76 -27.91
C SER A 113 -12.57 1.18 -28.79
N PRO A 114 -12.59 1.49 -30.10
CA PRO A 114 -13.65 1.00 -30.99
C PRO A 114 -13.59 -0.52 -31.23
N GLU A 115 -12.42 -1.14 -31.08
CA GLU A 115 -12.19 -2.58 -31.24
C GLU A 115 -12.27 -3.37 -29.93
N SER A 116 -12.54 -2.71 -28.80
CA SER A 116 -12.54 -3.34 -27.47
C SER A 116 -13.47 -4.55 -27.39
N ILE A 117 -12.97 -5.63 -26.79
CA ILE A 117 -13.72 -6.83 -26.39
C ILE A 117 -13.48 -7.13 -24.91
N SER A 118 -14.49 -7.65 -24.24
CA SER A 118 -14.37 -8.33 -22.94
C SER A 118 -14.36 -9.84 -23.16
N ILE A 119 -13.63 -10.60 -22.35
CA ILE A 119 -13.54 -12.06 -22.49
C ILE A 119 -14.30 -12.75 -21.36
N LEU A 120 -15.39 -13.43 -21.69
CA LEU A 120 -16.09 -14.32 -20.78
C LEU A 120 -15.32 -15.63 -20.63
N VAL A 121 -15.19 -16.08 -19.39
CA VAL A 121 -14.53 -17.35 -19.03
C VAL A 121 -15.58 -18.31 -18.49
N TYR A 122 -15.76 -19.44 -19.15
CA TYR A 122 -16.66 -20.52 -18.74
C TYR A 122 -15.88 -21.76 -18.31
N GLU A 123 -16.28 -22.36 -17.19
CA GLU A 123 -15.84 -23.70 -16.80
C GLU A 123 -16.92 -24.71 -17.19
N LEU A 124 -16.74 -25.37 -18.34
CA LEU A 124 -17.77 -26.18 -19.00
C LEU A 124 -18.22 -27.39 -18.16
N GLY A 125 -17.35 -27.90 -17.29
CA GLY A 125 -17.68 -28.99 -16.37
C GLY A 125 -18.55 -28.57 -15.19
N ALA A 126 -18.64 -27.26 -14.89
CA ALA A 126 -19.46 -26.71 -13.82
C ALA A 126 -20.79 -26.18 -14.37
N ASP A 127 -20.74 -25.22 -15.29
CA ASP A 127 -21.91 -24.68 -15.99
C ASP A 127 -21.49 -24.12 -17.35
N SER A 128 -21.99 -24.73 -18.44
CA SER A 128 -21.65 -24.31 -19.81
C SER A 128 -22.39 -23.06 -20.29
N THR A 129 -23.32 -22.54 -19.48
CA THR A 129 -24.22 -21.43 -19.84
C THR A 129 -24.00 -20.18 -19.00
N ARG A 130 -23.39 -20.29 -17.82
CA ARG A 130 -23.09 -19.17 -16.94
C ARG A 130 -21.58 -18.92 -16.88
N PRO A 131 -21.11 -17.70 -17.22
CA PRO A 131 -19.69 -17.39 -17.13
C PRO A 131 -19.25 -17.36 -15.67
N HIS A 132 -18.07 -17.91 -15.40
CA HIS A 132 -17.41 -17.80 -14.09
C HIS A 132 -16.87 -16.39 -13.86
N ALA A 133 -16.27 -15.81 -14.91
CA ALA A 133 -15.63 -14.51 -14.87
C ALA A 133 -15.78 -13.76 -16.20
N VAL A 134 -15.61 -12.44 -16.16
CA VAL A 134 -15.36 -11.58 -17.30
C VAL A 134 -14.04 -10.86 -17.11
N LEU A 135 -13.13 -11.04 -18.06
CA LEU A 135 -11.93 -10.22 -18.21
C LEU A 135 -12.34 -8.98 -19.00
N SER A 136 -12.64 -7.88 -18.31
CA SER A 136 -13.37 -6.74 -18.86
C SER A 136 -12.49 -5.75 -19.65
N GLY A 137 -11.19 -6.01 -19.75
CA GLY A 137 -10.22 -5.08 -20.32
C GLY A 137 -10.35 -3.71 -19.66
N ASP A 138 -10.30 -2.67 -20.49
CA ASP A 138 -10.51 -1.29 -20.05
C ASP A 138 -11.95 -0.81 -20.29
N THR A 139 -12.92 -1.70 -20.60
CA THR A 139 -14.32 -1.29 -20.69
C THR A 139 -14.89 -0.97 -19.29
N LEU A 140 -14.70 -1.89 -18.33
CA LEU A 140 -15.23 -1.79 -16.98
C LEU A 140 -14.12 -2.03 -15.96
N PHE A 141 -13.91 -1.05 -15.08
CA PHE A 141 -13.01 -1.15 -13.93
C PHE A 141 -13.79 -1.42 -12.64
N ILE A 142 -13.05 -1.65 -11.55
CA ILE A 142 -13.64 -1.73 -10.22
C ILE A 142 -13.86 -0.31 -9.69
N GLY A 143 -15.12 0.10 -9.64
CA GLY A 143 -15.55 1.43 -9.22
C GLY A 143 -15.54 2.51 -10.31
N ASP A 144 -15.10 2.17 -11.53
CA ASP A 144 -14.95 3.11 -12.64
C ASP A 144 -15.13 2.43 -14.02
N VAL A 145 -14.92 3.15 -15.12
CA VAL A 145 -14.95 2.69 -16.51
C VAL A 145 -13.80 3.27 -17.33
N GLY A 146 -13.52 2.68 -18.49
CA GLY A 146 -12.52 3.20 -19.42
C GLY A 146 -12.81 4.61 -19.89
N ARG A 147 -11.78 5.44 -19.95
CA ARG A 147 -11.89 6.77 -20.55
C ARG A 147 -12.11 6.66 -22.08
N PRO A 148 -12.99 7.48 -22.68
CA PRO A 148 -13.34 7.39 -24.10
C PRO A 148 -12.55 8.35 -25.02
N ASP A 149 -11.52 9.04 -24.53
CA ASP A 149 -10.88 10.18 -25.21
C ASP A 149 -9.45 9.91 -25.75
N LEU A 150 -8.89 8.71 -25.52
CA LEU A 150 -7.51 8.39 -25.97
C LEU A 150 -7.33 8.27 -27.49
N ARG A 151 -8.42 8.13 -28.24
CA ARG A 151 -8.40 7.86 -29.69
C ARG A 151 -8.65 9.10 -30.55
N ALA A 152 -8.64 10.29 -29.97
CA ALA A 152 -8.78 11.56 -30.69
C ALA A 152 -7.76 11.71 -31.83
N SER A 153 -6.50 11.29 -31.60
CA SER A 153 -5.43 11.32 -32.61
C SER A 153 -5.66 10.38 -33.80
N MET A 154 -6.53 9.37 -33.64
CA MET A 154 -6.94 8.42 -34.67
C MET A 154 -8.28 8.78 -35.31
N GLY A 155 -8.80 9.99 -35.05
CA GLY A 155 -10.04 10.49 -35.64
C GLY A 155 -11.33 10.04 -34.94
N TRP A 156 -11.23 9.46 -33.74
CA TRP A 156 -12.39 9.11 -32.94
C TRP A 156 -12.78 10.24 -32.00
N ASP A 157 -14.06 10.58 -32.03
CA ASP A 157 -14.64 11.55 -31.11
C ASP A 157 -14.95 10.91 -29.74
N ALA A 158 -14.67 11.64 -28.67
CA ALA A 158 -14.82 11.15 -27.30
C ALA A 158 -16.29 10.95 -26.90
N GLU A 159 -17.21 11.76 -27.43
CA GLU A 159 -18.64 11.59 -27.17
C GLU A 159 -19.14 10.30 -27.84
N THR A 160 -18.73 10.06 -29.09
CA THR A 160 -19.06 8.82 -29.83
C THR A 160 -18.59 7.57 -29.08
N LEU A 161 -17.37 7.58 -28.55
CA LEU A 161 -16.83 6.47 -27.78
C LEU A 161 -17.53 6.33 -26.41
N ALA A 162 -17.92 7.42 -25.76
CA ALA A 162 -18.73 7.37 -24.55
C ALA A 162 -20.13 6.78 -24.78
N GLU A 163 -20.76 7.07 -25.92
CA GLU A 163 -22.04 6.48 -26.29
C GLU A 163 -21.93 4.96 -26.51
N MET A 164 -20.87 4.52 -27.20
CA MET A 164 -20.58 3.09 -27.37
C MET A 164 -20.34 2.42 -26.01
N LEU A 165 -19.59 3.06 -25.12
CA LEU A 165 -19.33 2.57 -23.77
C LEU A 165 -20.64 2.39 -22.99
N TYR A 166 -21.54 3.37 -23.06
CA TYR A 166 -22.87 3.28 -22.44
C TYR A 166 -23.62 2.02 -22.90
N ASP A 167 -23.65 1.76 -24.21
CA ASP A 167 -24.30 0.57 -24.76
C ASP A 167 -23.63 -0.73 -24.33
N SER A 168 -22.31 -0.80 -24.37
CA SER A 168 -21.51 -1.95 -23.92
C SER A 168 -21.79 -2.31 -22.47
N LEU A 169 -21.83 -1.31 -21.59
CA LEU A 169 -22.11 -1.52 -20.16
C LEU A 169 -23.54 -2.01 -19.94
N ARG A 170 -24.54 -1.38 -20.57
CA ARG A 170 -25.96 -1.65 -20.26
C ARG A 170 -26.54 -2.85 -20.98
N SER A 171 -26.18 -3.05 -22.24
CA SER A 171 -26.75 -4.13 -23.06
C SER A 171 -25.96 -5.44 -22.98
N LYS A 172 -24.70 -5.40 -22.53
CA LYS A 172 -23.84 -6.58 -22.44
C LYS A 172 -23.38 -6.86 -21.01
N LEU A 173 -22.53 -6.03 -20.42
CA LEU A 173 -21.93 -6.37 -19.12
C LEU A 173 -22.96 -6.46 -17.98
N LEU A 174 -23.96 -5.56 -17.95
CA LEU A 174 -25.03 -5.61 -16.94
C LEU A 174 -26.06 -6.73 -17.16
N THR A 175 -26.04 -7.45 -18.29
CA THR A 175 -26.91 -8.62 -18.50
C THR A 175 -26.31 -9.90 -17.93
N LEU A 176 -25.03 -9.87 -17.57
CA LEU A 176 -24.33 -10.98 -16.91
C LEU A 176 -24.89 -11.22 -15.49
N PRO A 177 -24.85 -12.47 -15.00
CA PRO A 177 -25.22 -12.79 -13.62
C PRO A 177 -24.39 -12.03 -12.59
N ASP A 178 -25.01 -11.67 -11.46
CA ASP A 178 -24.39 -10.80 -10.45
C ASP A 178 -23.15 -11.44 -9.78
N GLU A 179 -23.07 -12.76 -9.72
CA GLU A 179 -21.92 -13.51 -9.20
C GLU A 179 -20.74 -13.62 -10.17
N THR A 180 -20.91 -13.21 -11.44
CA THR A 180 -19.82 -13.22 -12.43
C THR A 180 -18.69 -12.32 -11.93
N LEU A 181 -17.49 -12.89 -11.79
CA LEU A 181 -16.31 -12.15 -11.35
C LEU A 181 -15.87 -11.14 -12.41
N VAL A 182 -15.44 -9.95 -11.99
CA VAL A 182 -14.95 -8.89 -12.89
C VAL A 182 -13.46 -8.69 -12.68
N TYR A 183 -12.70 -8.84 -13.76
CA TYR A 183 -11.24 -8.74 -13.82
C TYR A 183 -10.83 -7.72 -14.89
N PRO A 184 -10.57 -6.46 -14.53
CA PRO A 184 -10.19 -5.41 -15.49
C PRO A 184 -8.73 -5.52 -15.93
N ALA A 185 -8.32 -4.82 -16.99
CA ALA A 185 -6.91 -4.75 -17.40
C ALA A 185 -6.10 -3.69 -16.60
N HIS A 186 -6.75 -2.82 -15.83
CA HIS A 186 -6.08 -1.83 -14.99
C HIS A 186 -6.70 -1.67 -13.58
N GLY A 187 -5.91 -1.15 -12.64
CA GLY A 187 -6.30 -0.82 -11.27
C GLY A 187 -5.76 0.53 -10.78
N ALA A 188 -5.80 0.75 -9.47
CA ALA A 188 -5.38 2.01 -8.84
C ALA A 188 -4.01 2.51 -9.34
N GLY A 189 -3.98 3.74 -9.86
CA GLY A 189 -2.77 4.40 -10.36
C GLY A 189 -2.64 4.44 -11.89
N SER A 190 -3.51 3.75 -12.64
CA SER A 190 -3.57 3.86 -14.11
C SER A 190 -4.15 5.19 -14.56
N LEU A 191 -3.67 5.70 -15.71
CA LEU A 191 -4.19 6.89 -16.39
C LEU A 191 -5.32 6.56 -17.40
N CYS A 192 -5.66 5.27 -17.55
CA CYS A 192 -6.75 4.80 -18.42
C CYS A 192 -8.16 4.97 -17.82
N GLY A 193 -8.25 5.33 -16.53
CA GLY A 193 -9.50 5.68 -15.85
C GLY A 193 -9.31 6.82 -14.85
N LYS A 194 -10.40 7.26 -14.22
CA LYS A 194 -10.45 8.46 -13.38
C LYS A 194 -10.22 8.16 -11.89
N ASN A 195 -10.79 7.07 -11.37
CA ASN A 195 -10.90 6.71 -9.96
C ASN A 195 -10.85 5.17 -9.76
N LEU A 196 -9.77 4.52 -10.20
CA LEU A 196 -9.67 3.05 -10.11
C LEU A 196 -9.44 2.57 -8.65
N SER A 197 -10.14 1.51 -8.26
CA SER A 197 -9.97 0.85 -6.95
C SER A 197 -8.62 0.13 -6.81
N THR A 198 -8.17 -0.06 -5.58
CA THR A 198 -7.03 -0.94 -5.24
C THR A 198 -7.38 -2.42 -5.26
N ASP A 199 -8.68 -2.75 -5.23
CA ASP A 199 -9.12 -4.14 -5.41
C ASP A 199 -8.80 -4.60 -6.83
N THR A 200 -8.34 -5.84 -6.98
CA THR A 200 -7.96 -6.41 -8.29
C THR A 200 -9.03 -7.33 -8.89
N VAL A 201 -10.10 -7.61 -8.14
CA VAL A 201 -11.26 -8.40 -8.56
C VAL A 201 -12.53 -7.91 -7.88
N SER A 202 -13.67 -7.98 -8.58
CA SER A 202 -15.00 -7.70 -8.03
C SER A 202 -16.05 -8.64 -8.64
N THR A 203 -17.34 -8.30 -8.55
CA THR A 203 -18.41 -9.00 -9.28
C THR A 203 -19.33 -8.03 -10.00
N ILE A 204 -20.05 -8.50 -11.02
CA ILE A 204 -21.05 -7.70 -11.73
C ILE A 204 -22.11 -7.13 -10.77
N GLY A 205 -22.55 -7.90 -9.77
CA GLY A 205 -23.52 -7.43 -8.78
C GLY A 205 -22.99 -6.30 -7.90
N VAL A 206 -21.72 -6.36 -7.48
CA VAL A 206 -21.07 -5.27 -6.74
C VAL A 206 -20.93 -4.03 -7.63
N GLN A 207 -20.44 -4.20 -8.86
CA GLN A 207 -20.29 -3.08 -9.79
C GLN A 207 -21.65 -2.44 -10.11
N ARG A 208 -22.69 -3.24 -10.41
CA ARG A 208 -24.06 -2.75 -10.62
C ARG A 208 -24.55 -1.87 -9.47
N ARG A 209 -24.24 -2.25 -8.22
CA ARG A 209 -24.72 -1.57 -7.02
C ARG A 209 -23.93 -0.31 -6.66
N TYR A 210 -22.63 -0.27 -6.93
CA TYR A 210 -21.74 0.77 -6.38
C TYR A 210 -20.93 1.54 -7.42
N ASN A 211 -20.73 1.01 -8.63
CA ASN A 211 -20.02 1.74 -9.69
C ASN A 211 -20.90 2.89 -10.18
N TYR A 212 -20.37 4.12 -10.12
CA TYR A 212 -21.13 5.32 -10.44
C TYR A 212 -21.65 5.28 -11.89
N ALA A 213 -20.85 4.75 -12.83
CA ALA A 213 -21.15 4.69 -14.25
C ALA A 213 -22.28 3.69 -14.57
N LEU A 214 -22.55 2.75 -13.66
CA LEU A 214 -23.59 1.75 -13.79
C LEU A 214 -24.91 2.14 -13.12
N GLN A 215 -24.97 3.30 -12.45
CA GLN A 215 -26.20 3.78 -11.81
C GLN A 215 -27.24 4.26 -12.85
N PRO A 216 -28.56 4.18 -12.56
CA PRO A 216 -29.58 4.66 -13.48
C PRO A 216 -29.38 6.15 -13.83
N MET A 217 -29.12 6.44 -15.10
CA MET A 217 -28.92 7.77 -15.67
C MET A 217 -29.23 7.77 -17.17
N SER A 218 -29.43 8.94 -17.78
CA SER A 218 -29.58 9.05 -19.22
C SER A 218 -28.24 8.87 -19.96
N ARG A 219 -28.29 8.58 -21.26
CA ARG A 219 -27.10 8.53 -22.12
C ARG A 219 -26.32 9.85 -22.07
N ASP A 220 -27.01 10.98 -22.25
CA ASP A 220 -26.39 12.30 -22.25
C ASP A 220 -25.70 12.62 -20.91
N GLU A 221 -26.34 12.24 -19.80
CA GLU A 221 -25.75 12.39 -18.47
C GLU A 221 -24.50 11.53 -18.30
N PHE A 222 -24.55 10.27 -18.76
CA PHE A 222 -23.40 9.39 -18.77
C PHE A 222 -22.23 9.98 -19.56
N VAL A 223 -22.47 10.36 -20.83
CA VAL A 223 -21.45 10.94 -21.72
C VAL A 223 -20.78 12.13 -21.05
N ARG A 224 -21.56 13.06 -20.50
CA ARG A 224 -21.03 14.23 -19.80
C ARG A 224 -20.15 13.86 -18.61
N ILE A 225 -20.52 12.85 -17.82
CA ILE A 225 -19.75 12.46 -16.62
C ILE A 225 -18.44 11.76 -17.01
N VAL A 226 -18.48 10.84 -17.99
CA VAL A 226 -17.30 10.03 -18.36
C VAL A 226 -16.32 10.78 -19.25
N THR A 227 -16.72 11.89 -19.89
CA THR A 227 -15.78 12.76 -20.62
C THR A 227 -15.22 13.90 -19.76
N ALA A 228 -15.77 14.13 -18.57
CA ALA A 228 -15.36 15.23 -17.70
C ALA A 228 -14.19 14.90 -16.76
N GLU A 229 -13.25 15.84 -16.64
CA GLU A 229 -12.11 15.80 -15.72
C GLU A 229 -11.22 14.56 -15.91
N GLN A 230 -11.00 14.19 -17.16
CA GLN A 230 -10.06 13.12 -17.50
C GLN A 230 -8.61 13.57 -17.25
N PRO A 231 -7.71 12.70 -16.74
CA PRO A 231 -6.30 13.02 -16.55
C PRO A 231 -5.62 13.42 -17.86
N GLU A 232 -4.61 14.31 -17.77
CA GLU A 232 -3.74 14.62 -18.91
C GLU A 232 -3.05 13.34 -19.41
N THR A 233 -3.04 13.14 -20.73
CA THR A 233 -2.49 11.93 -21.35
C THR A 233 -1.03 12.12 -21.68
N PRO A 234 -0.14 11.19 -21.28
CA PRO A 234 1.23 11.22 -21.74
C PRO A 234 1.29 11.11 -23.27
N ALA A 235 2.18 11.87 -23.90
CA ALA A 235 2.30 11.92 -25.36
C ALA A 235 2.56 10.53 -25.99
N TYR A 236 3.24 9.64 -25.26
CA TYR A 236 3.51 8.29 -25.74
C TYR A 236 2.27 7.39 -25.85
N PHE A 237 1.12 7.76 -25.24
CA PHE A 237 -0.05 6.87 -25.22
C PHE A 237 -0.60 6.58 -26.62
N SER A 238 -0.67 7.62 -27.45
CA SER A 238 -1.08 7.47 -28.85
C SER A 238 -0.06 6.63 -29.63
N TYR A 239 1.22 6.73 -29.28
CA TYR A 239 2.26 5.94 -29.94
C TYR A 239 2.13 4.46 -29.61
N ASP A 240 2.02 4.07 -28.35
CA ASP A 240 1.92 2.67 -27.94
C ASP A 240 0.67 2.00 -28.50
N ALA A 241 -0.46 2.72 -28.50
CA ALA A 241 -1.68 2.27 -29.17
C ALA A 241 -1.46 1.96 -30.65
N VAL A 242 -0.78 2.85 -31.39
CA VAL A 242 -0.40 2.60 -32.79
C VAL A 242 0.58 1.43 -32.86
N HIS A 243 1.57 1.39 -31.99
CA HIS A 243 2.65 0.41 -32.01
C HIS A 243 2.15 -1.02 -31.78
N ASN A 244 1.12 -1.17 -30.96
CA ASN A 244 0.40 -2.43 -30.77
C ASN A 244 -0.33 -2.94 -32.02
N THR A 245 -0.54 -2.10 -33.04
CA THR A 245 -1.10 -2.51 -34.35
C THR A 245 -0.02 -2.91 -35.37
N LYS A 246 1.25 -2.57 -35.10
CA LYS A 246 2.36 -2.76 -36.04
C LYS A 246 3.03 -4.12 -35.88
N GLN A 247 3.46 -4.70 -36.99
CA GLN A 247 4.48 -5.75 -36.95
C GLN A 247 5.82 -5.08 -36.58
N ARG A 248 6.40 -5.51 -35.46
CA ARG A 248 7.60 -4.88 -34.86
C ARG A 248 8.57 -5.94 -34.31
N PRO A 249 9.84 -5.58 -34.05
CA PRO A 249 10.76 -6.43 -33.31
C PRO A 249 10.25 -6.75 -31.90
N THR A 250 10.57 -7.95 -31.41
CA THR A 250 10.27 -8.34 -30.03
C THR A 250 11.19 -7.64 -29.04
N LEU A 251 10.78 -7.58 -27.77
CA LEU A 251 11.62 -7.02 -26.70
C LEU A 251 13.02 -7.66 -26.65
N ASP A 252 13.13 -8.98 -26.80
CA ASP A 252 14.43 -9.67 -26.81
C ASP A 252 15.34 -9.21 -27.94
N GLN A 253 14.76 -8.98 -29.13
CA GLN A 253 15.51 -8.48 -30.28
C GLN A 253 16.00 -7.06 -30.04
N ALA A 254 15.17 -6.20 -29.45
CA ALA A 254 15.54 -4.84 -29.08
C ALA A 254 16.65 -4.83 -28.01
N LEU A 255 16.48 -5.60 -26.93
CA LEU A 255 17.47 -5.72 -25.86
C LEU A 255 18.78 -6.35 -26.36
N GLY A 256 18.72 -7.35 -27.23
CA GLY A 256 19.91 -7.97 -27.83
C GLY A 256 20.75 -7.01 -28.68
N GLN A 257 20.13 -5.95 -29.22
CA GLN A 257 20.84 -4.89 -29.96
C GLN A 257 21.35 -3.78 -29.03
N GLY A 258 20.59 -3.44 -27.98
CA GLY A 258 20.83 -2.25 -27.16
C GLY A 258 21.50 -2.48 -25.80
N LEU A 259 21.51 -3.70 -25.26
CA LEU A 259 21.99 -3.98 -23.91
C LEU A 259 23.47 -4.40 -23.92
N HIS A 260 24.34 -3.49 -24.33
CA HIS A 260 25.80 -3.67 -24.26
C HIS A 260 26.47 -2.55 -23.48
N SER A 261 27.57 -2.91 -22.81
CA SER A 261 28.37 -1.98 -22.03
C SER A 261 29.15 -1.05 -22.95
N LEU A 262 29.08 0.25 -22.66
CA LEU A 262 29.82 1.31 -23.32
C LEU A 262 30.89 1.85 -22.38
N VAL A 263 32.07 2.19 -22.90
CA VAL A 263 33.02 3.02 -22.15
C VAL A 263 32.64 4.51 -22.25
N ALA A 264 33.22 5.35 -21.39
CA ALA A 264 32.89 6.77 -21.30
C ALA A 264 33.04 7.52 -22.64
N ASP A 265 34.07 7.21 -23.43
CA ASP A 265 34.32 7.85 -24.73
C ASP A 265 33.28 7.44 -25.79
N GLU A 266 32.88 6.17 -25.82
CA GLU A 266 31.83 5.69 -26.73
C GLU A 266 30.46 6.31 -26.39
N ALA A 267 30.14 6.40 -25.10
CA ALA A 267 28.94 7.09 -24.63
C ALA A 267 28.96 8.57 -25.05
N LEU A 268 30.10 9.25 -24.92
CA LEU A 268 30.26 10.64 -25.34
C LEU A 268 30.08 10.82 -26.86
N GLU A 269 30.65 9.93 -27.68
CA GLU A 269 30.47 9.96 -29.14
C GLU A 269 29.00 9.82 -29.54
N LEU A 270 28.26 8.92 -28.89
CA LEU A 270 26.82 8.76 -29.10
C LEU A 270 26.05 10.02 -28.73
N VAL A 271 26.38 10.64 -27.61
CA VAL A 271 25.76 11.91 -27.16
C VAL A 271 26.04 13.03 -28.15
N GLN A 272 27.28 13.15 -28.64
CA GLN A 272 27.65 14.13 -29.67
C GLN A 272 26.92 13.88 -31.00
N ALA A 273 26.59 12.62 -31.30
CA ALA A 273 25.75 12.24 -32.44
C ALA A 273 24.24 12.44 -32.20
N GLY A 274 23.84 12.94 -31.02
CA GLY A 274 22.46 13.30 -30.70
C GLY A 274 21.70 12.31 -29.81
N ALA A 275 22.38 11.30 -29.23
CA ALA A 275 21.78 10.42 -28.23
C ALA A 275 21.44 11.18 -26.94
N GLU A 276 20.36 10.79 -26.26
CA GLU A 276 20.04 11.27 -24.92
C GLU A 276 20.61 10.32 -23.86
N VAL A 277 21.15 10.88 -22.79
CA VAL A 277 21.60 10.10 -21.63
C VAL A 277 20.49 10.08 -20.60
N LEU A 278 20.04 8.89 -20.23
CA LEU A 278 19.06 8.65 -19.19
C LEU A 278 19.75 8.09 -17.95
N ASP A 279 19.75 8.86 -16.86
CA ASP A 279 20.29 8.42 -15.58
C ASP A 279 19.15 7.90 -14.69
N SER A 280 19.18 6.60 -14.43
CA SER A 280 18.11 5.88 -13.73
C SER A 280 18.32 5.73 -12.22
N ARG A 281 19.37 6.36 -11.69
CA ARG A 281 19.70 6.37 -10.25
C ARG A 281 18.77 7.29 -9.47
N ASP A 282 18.82 7.24 -8.14
CA ASP A 282 17.99 8.12 -7.32
C ASP A 282 18.45 9.59 -7.41
N ALA A 283 17.55 10.49 -7.01
CA ALA A 283 17.75 11.93 -7.13
C ALA A 283 18.94 12.45 -6.31
N ALA A 284 19.27 11.84 -5.17
CA ALA A 284 20.39 12.28 -4.33
C ALA A 284 21.72 11.93 -4.99
N ASP A 285 21.87 10.70 -5.48
CA ASP A 285 23.07 10.24 -6.16
C ASP A 285 23.30 11.00 -7.47
N PHE A 286 22.23 11.22 -8.25
CA PHE A 286 22.28 12.05 -9.45
C PHE A 286 22.74 13.49 -9.14
N ALA A 287 22.14 14.12 -8.13
CA ALA A 287 22.48 15.49 -7.76
C ALA A 287 23.93 15.61 -7.29
N GLY A 288 24.42 14.61 -6.54
CA GLY A 288 25.80 14.52 -6.08
C GLY A 288 26.81 14.50 -7.22
N ALA A 289 26.59 13.64 -8.22
CA ALA A 289 27.36 13.60 -9.47
C ALA A 289 26.61 12.82 -10.55
N HIS A 290 26.60 13.34 -11.78
CA HIS A 290 25.96 12.68 -12.93
C HIS A 290 26.72 12.94 -14.23
N PHE A 291 26.44 12.15 -15.28
CA PHE A 291 26.94 12.42 -16.63
C PHE A 291 26.36 13.75 -17.12
N ALA A 292 27.20 14.74 -17.44
CA ALA A 292 26.77 16.08 -17.81
C ALA A 292 25.80 16.05 -19.01
N GLY A 293 24.63 16.69 -18.85
CA GLY A 293 23.57 16.70 -19.86
C GLY A 293 22.61 15.51 -19.83
N SER A 294 22.75 14.59 -18.88
CA SER A 294 21.78 13.51 -18.66
C SER A 294 20.48 14.00 -18.03
N VAL A 295 19.41 13.25 -18.30
CA VAL A 295 18.09 13.42 -17.68
C VAL A 295 17.95 12.37 -16.58
N ASN A 296 17.62 12.80 -15.36
CA ASN A 296 17.41 11.87 -14.25
C ASN A 296 15.96 11.41 -14.22
N ILE A 297 15.74 10.10 -14.28
CA ILE A 297 14.44 9.49 -14.00
C ILE A 297 14.71 8.23 -13.19
N GLY A 298 14.57 8.30 -11.87
CA GLY A 298 14.94 7.19 -10.99
C GLY A 298 14.02 5.97 -11.12
N LEU A 299 14.59 4.76 -11.06
CA LEU A 299 13.83 3.50 -11.12
C LEU A 299 12.83 3.31 -9.95
N GLY A 300 13.04 4.01 -8.83
CA GLY A 300 12.20 3.95 -7.64
C GLY A 300 10.86 4.70 -7.74
N GLY A 301 10.62 5.46 -8.81
CA GLY A 301 9.34 6.14 -9.04
C GLY A 301 8.63 5.65 -10.32
N SER A 302 7.77 6.50 -10.90
CA SER A 302 7.03 6.22 -12.15
C SER A 302 7.94 6.29 -13.39
N TYR A 303 9.00 5.49 -13.40
CA TYR A 303 10.11 5.54 -14.37
C TYR A 303 9.64 5.55 -15.83
N ALA A 304 8.86 4.53 -16.22
CA ALA A 304 8.39 4.38 -17.60
C ALA A 304 7.52 5.57 -18.01
N THR A 305 6.51 5.91 -17.21
CA THR A 305 5.61 7.05 -17.50
C THR A 305 6.37 8.35 -17.73
N TRP A 306 7.33 8.68 -16.87
CA TRP A 306 8.13 9.90 -17.04
C TRP A 306 9.09 9.81 -18.22
N ALA A 307 9.72 8.65 -18.47
CA ALA A 307 10.55 8.44 -19.66
C ALA A 307 9.74 8.68 -20.94
N GLY A 308 8.54 8.08 -21.04
CA GLY A 308 7.62 8.28 -22.15
C GLY A 308 7.05 9.69 -22.27
N THR A 309 7.10 10.48 -21.19
CA THR A 309 6.60 11.86 -21.19
C THR A 309 7.67 12.87 -21.59
N VAL A 310 8.92 12.69 -21.14
CA VAL A 310 9.96 13.75 -21.24
C VAL A 310 11.13 13.42 -22.18
N LEU A 311 11.29 12.16 -22.59
CA LEU A 311 12.35 11.75 -23.53
C LEU A 311 11.82 11.71 -24.97
N ASP A 312 12.72 11.92 -25.92
CA ASP A 312 12.40 11.81 -27.34
C ASP A 312 12.64 10.38 -27.82
N ARG A 313 11.54 9.66 -28.05
CA ARG A 313 11.57 8.26 -28.49
C ARG A 313 12.33 8.02 -29.80
N GLN A 314 12.47 9.04 -30.65
CA GLN A 314 13.21 8.89 -31.91
C GLN A 314 14.73 8.91 -31.70
N ARG A 315 15.19 9.49 -30.59
CA ARG A 315 16.61 9.56 -30.26
C ARG A 315 17.10 8.23 -29.70
N ARG A 316 18.39 8.01 -29.87
CA ARG A 316 19.09 6.89 -29.24
C ARG A 316 19.24 7.17 -27.75
N LEU A 317 19.12 6.15 -26.91
CA LEU A 317 19.29 6.28 -25.46
C LEU A 317 20.57 5.63 -24.96
N VAL A 318 21.34 6.34 -24.15
CA VAL A 318 22.42 5.78 -23.34
C VAL A 318 21.95 5.72 -21.89
N ILE A 319 21.95 4.53 -21.29
CA ILE A 319 21.51 4.35 -19.90
C ILE A 319 22.70 4.51 -18.95
N VAL A 320 22.51 5.29 -17.89
CA VAL A 320 23.38 5.30 -16.70
C VAL A 320 22.54 4.75 -15.56
N ALA A 321 22.94 3.62 -14.99
CA ALA A 321 22.24 3.00 -13.86
C ALA A 321 23.24 2.57 -12.79
N ASP A 322 22.74 2.19 -11.62
CA ASP A 322 23.54 1.48 -10.64
C ASP A 322 23.98 0.12 -11.21
N PRO A 323 25.22 -0.33 -10.93
CA PRO A 323 25.70 -1.62 -11.42
C PRO A 323 24.74 -2.77 -11.09
N GLY A 324 24.30 -3.50 -12.12
CA GLY A 324 23.35 -4.60 -12.02
C GLY A 324 21.87 -4.22 -12.23
N ARG A 325 21.58 -2.93 -12.46
CA ARG A 325 20.21 -2.41 -12.70
C ARG A 325 19.96 -2.01 -14.15
N GLU A 326 20.95 -2.20 -15.03
CA GLU A 326 20.92 -1.75 -16.43
C GLU A 326 19.85 -2.50 -17.24
N THR A 327 19.76 -3.83 -17.06
CA THR A 327 18.74 -4.66 -17.70
C THR A 327 17.34 -4.25 -17.27
N GLU A 328 17.12 -3.99 -15.98
CA GLU A 328 15.82 -3.55 -15.47
C GLU A 328 15.39 -2.21 -16.08
N ALA A 329 16.31 -1.26 -16.19
CA ALA A 329 16.05 0.02 -16.83
C ALA A 329 15.65 -0.16 -18.30
N ALA A 330 16.43 -0.94 -19.06
CA ALA A 330 16.15 -1.20 -20.48
C ALA A 330 14.83 -1.95 -20.69
N VAL A 331 14.53 -2.97 -19.88
CA VAL A 331 13.24 -3.71 -19.94
C VAL A 331 12.07 -2.78 -19.68
N ARG A 332 12.16 -1.93 -18.65
CA ARG A 332 11.07 -0.99 -18.32
C ARG A 332 10.85 0.08 -19.38
N LEU A 333 11.89 0.51 -20.09
CA LEU A 333 11.75 1.34 -21.30
C LEU A 333 11.08 0.58 -22.44
N GLY A 334 11.51 -0.66 -22.68
CA GLY A 334 10.92 -1.52 -23.71
C GLY A 334 9.43 -1.78 -23.50
N ARG A 335 8.94 -1.80 -22.25
CA ARG A 335 7.49 -1.91 -21.95
C ARG A 335 6.64 -0.79 -22.54
N ILE A 336 7.21 0.39 -22.77
CA ILE A 336 6.53 1.56 -23.35
C ILE A 336 7.09 1.92 -24.74
N GLY A 337 7.70 0.95 -25.43
CA GLY A 337 8.17 1.09 -26.81
C GLY A 337 9.43 1.94 -27.01
N PHE A 338 10.19 2.20 -25.94
CA PHE A 338 11.50 2.85 -26.02
C PHE A 338 12.60 1.83 -26.32
N ASP A 339 12.55 1.28 -27.53
CA ASP A 339 13.44 0.20 -27.98
C ASP A 339 14.81 0.69 -28.48
N ASN A 340 14.97 1.99 -28.76
CA ASN A 340 16.17 2.58 -29.35
C ASN A 340 17.30 2.82 -28.33
N VAL A 341 17.55 1.83 -27.47
CA VAL A 341 18.65 1.86 -26.51
C VAL A 341 19.95 1.55 -27.24
N ALA A 342 20.91 2.44 -27.14
CA ALA A 342 22.23 2.31 -27.77
C ALA A 342 23.23 1.53 -26.94
N GLY A 343 23.03 1.45 -25.63
CA GLY A 343 23.97 0.86 -24.67
C GLY A 343 23.77 1.43 -23.28
N PHE A 344 24.56 0.94 -22.33
CA PHE A 344 24.63 1.50 -20.98
C PHE A 344 26.08 1.81 -20.60
N LEU A 345 26.30 2.81 -19.74
CA LEU A 345 27.63 3.17 -19.28
C LEU A 345 28.18 2.08 -18.34
N GLY A 346 29.20 1.34 -18.78
CA GLY A 346 29.78 0.22 -18.05
C GLY A 346 30.43 0.65 -16.74
N GLY A 347 29.99 0.09 -15.61
CA GLY A 347 30.44 0.51 -14.28
C GLY A 347 29.76 1.77 -13.75
N GLY A 348 28.74 2.28 -14.45
CA GLY A 348 27.98 3.46 -14.05
C GLY A 348 28.86 4.71 -13.95
N MET A 349 28.66 5.52 -12.91
CA MET A 349 29.40 6.76 -12.74
C MET A 349 30.90 6.59 -12.50
N GLN A 350 31.36 5.42 -12.04
CA GLN A 350 32.79 5.15 -11.83
C GLN A 350 33.57 5.19 -13.16
N ALA A 351 32.90 4.96 -14.28
CA ALA A 351 33.51 5.10 -15.61
C ALA A 351 33.98 6.52 -15.92
N LEU A 352 33.49 7.52 -15.18
CA LEU A 352 33.81 8.94 -15.38
C LEU A 352 34.86 9.46 -14.39
N ASP A 353 35.43 8.62 -13.52
CA ASP A 353 36.41 9.05 -12.50
C ASP A 353 37.62 9.78 -13.11
N THR A 354 38.04 9.40 -14.31
CA THR A 354 39.14 10.03 -15.06
C THR A 354 38.69 11.17 -15.98
N ARG A 355 37.40 11.50 -16.01
CA ARG A 355 36.75 12.47 -16.90
C ARG A 355 35.89 13.48 -16.13
N PRO A 356 36.50 14.30 -15.24
CA PRO A 356 35.77 15.30 -14.46
C PRO A 356 35.09 16.36 -15.35
N ASP A 357 35.54 16.53 -16.60
CA ASP A 357 34.92 17.38 -17.61
C ASP A 357 33.52 16.91 -18.02
N LEU A 358 33.21 15.62 -17.82
CA LEU A 358 31.92 15.01 -18.12
C LEU A 358 31.00 14.91 -16.90
N ILE A 359 31.39 15.44 -15.74
CA ILE A 359 30.61 15.33 -14.50
C ILE A 359 29.83 16.62 -14.23
N GLY A 360 28.51 16.49 -14.18
CA GLY A 360 27.60 17.51 -13.69
C GLY A 360 27.25 17.33 -12.20
N ARG A 361 26.81 18.40 -11.55
CA ARG A 361 26.28 18.40 -10.17
C ARG A 361 25.08 19.33 -10.06
N ILE A 362 24.14 18.96 -9.20
CA ILE A 362 22.97 19.76 -8.86
C ILE A 362 23.07 20.17 -7.40
N GLU A 363 22.93 21.45 -7.14
CA GLU A 363 22.77 21.94 -5.77
C GLU A 363 21.44 21.48 -5.20
N ARG A 364 21.44 20.98 -3.97
CA ARG A 364 20.21 20.67 -3.24
C ARG A 364 20.10 21.57 -2.02
N VAL A 365 18.93 22.14 -1.80
CA VAL A 365 18.66 23.03 -0.68
C VAL A 365 17.59 22.43 0.24
N THR A 366 17.72 22.67 1.54
CA THR A 366 16.70 22.28 2.51
C THR A 366 15.57 23.31 2.54
N ALA A 367 14.42 22.94 3.11
CA ALA A 367 13.33 23.89 3.33
C ALA A 367 13.75 25.12 4.16
N VAL A 368 14.57 24.91 5.19
CA VAL A 368 15.09 25.99 6.04
C VAL A 368 15.98 26.94 5.23
N THR A 369 16.91 26.37 4.45
CA THR A 369 17.79 27.16 3.57
C THR A 369 17.00 27.93 2.52
N LEU A 370 15.98 27.32 1.91
CA LEU A 370 15.12 28.01 0.96
C LEU A 370 14.37 29.18 1.62
N ALA A 371 13.89 29.01 2.87
CA ALA A 371 13.21 30.08 3.58
C ALA A 371 14.13 31.28 3.84
N GLU A 372 15.39 31.03 4.19
CA GLU A 372 16.42 32.07 4.34
C GLU A 372 16.71 32.78 3.00
N LEU A 373 16.85 32.01 1.91
CA LEU A 373 17.06 32.56 0.56
C LEU A 373 15.88 33.44 0.09
N LEU A 374 14.65 33.03 0.40
CA LEU A 374 13.44 33.80 0.05
C LEU A 374 13.30 35.10 0.86
N ALA A 375 13.85 35.15 2.07
CA ALA A 375 13.92 36.36 2.90
C ALA A 375 15.11 37.27 2.55
N GLY A 376 16.03 36.79 1.71
CA GLY A 376 17.22 37.51 1.30
C GLY A 376 16.98 38.64 0.27
N PRO A 377 18.02 39.43 -0.04
CA PRO A 377 17.92 40.55 -0.98
C PRO A 377 17.76 40.12 -2.45
N GLU A 378 18.14 38.89 -2.80
CA GLU A 378 18.01 38.32 -4.14
C GLU A 378 17.26 36.97 -4.09
N PRO A 379 15.94 36.97 -3.84
CA PRO A 379 15.19 35.74 -3.65
C PRO A 379 15.13 34.92 -4.96
N PRO A 380 15.36 33.59 -4.90
CA PRO A 380 15.20 32.73 -6.07
C PRO A 380 13.74 32.75 -6.56
N LEU A 381 13.52 32.44 -7.83
CA LEU A 381 12.19 32.03 -8.30
C LEU A 381 11.99 30.55 -7.91
N VAL A 382 10.89 30.29 -7.22
CA VAL A 382 10.48 28.92 -6.91
C VAL A 382 9.66 28.37 -8.07
N LEU A 383 10.08 27.26 -8.65
CA LEU A 383 9.36 26.57 -9.72
C LEU A 383 8.70 25.30 -9.15
N ASP A 384 7.38 25.26 -9.16
CA ASP A 384 6.59 24.09 -8.77
C ASP A 384 6.22 23.29 -10.01
N VAL A 385 6.74 22.06 -10.10
CA VAL A 385 6.52 21.17 -11.26
C VAL A 385 5.43 20.12 -11.05
N ARG A 386 4.61 20.29 -10.00
CA ARG A 386 3.40 19.47 -9.79
C ARG A 386 2.29 19.85 -10.76
N ALA A 387 1.28 19.00 -10.87
CA ALA A 387 0.09 19.30 -11.64
C ALA A 387 -0.63 20.53 -11.06
N GLU A 388 -1.36 21.26 -11.90
CA GLU A 388 -2.04 22.49 -11.50
C GLU A 388 -2.99 22.30 -10.28
N PRO A 389 -3.77 21.20 -10.17
CA PRO A 389 -4.59 20.96 -8.99
C PRO A 389 -3.76 20.86 -7.69
N GLU A 390 -2.62 20.17 -7.71
CA GLU A 390 -1.73 20.03 -6.55
C GLU A 390 -1.16 21.39 -6.11
N TRP A 391 -0.85 22.26 -7.07
CA TRP A 391 -0.34 23.61 -6.82
C TRP A 391 -1.44 24.56 -6.32
N ARG A 392 -2.67 24.45 -6.84
CA ARG A 392 -3.82 25.21 -6.36
C ARG A 392 -4.17 24.85 -4.91
N GLN A 393 -4.02 23.58 -4.54
CA GLN A 393 -4.28 23.08 -3.20
C GLN A 393 -3.29 23.61 -2.15
N ALA A 394 -1.99 23.59 -2.45
CA ALA A 394 -0.95 24.12 -1.59
C ALA A 394 0.24 24.56 -2.44
N ARG A 395 0.94 25.64 -2.08
CA ARG A 395 2.12 26.12 -2.82
C ARG A 395 3.03 26.96 -1.95
N ILE A 396 4.31 27.02 -2.32
CA ILE A 396 5.25 28.00 -1.77
C ILE A 396 4.86 29.38 -2.33
N GLY A 397 4.77 30.39 -1.47
CA GLY A 397 4.36 31.75 -1.86
C GLY A 397 5.25 32.33 -2.97
N GLY A 398 4.65 32.88 -4.02
CA GLY A 398 5.39 33.44 -5.16
C GLY A 398 5.98 32.41 -6.13
N SER A 399 5.64 31.12 -5.99
CA SER A 399 6.05 30.09 -6.95
C SER A 399 5.34 30.23 -8.30
N LEU A 400 6.08 29.89 -9.36
CA LEU A 400 5.57 29.68 -10.72
C LEU A 400 5.23 28.19 -10.88
N ASN A 401 4.05 27.86 -11.42
CA ASN A 401 3.68 26.49 -11.71
C ASN A 401 3.82 26.17 -13.20
N ILE A 402 4.69 25.22 -13.51
CA ILE A 402 4.80 24.61 -14.83
C ILE A 402 4.88 23.09 -14.59
N PRO A 403 3.77 22.34 -14.75
CA PRO A 403 3.76 20.90 -14.55
C PRO A 403 4.87 20.21 -15.36
N LEU A 404 5.51 19.18 -14.77
CA LEU A 404 6.68 18.53 -15.37
C LEU A 404 6.46 18.08 -16.82
N GLY A 405 5.29 17.53 -17.16
CA GLY A 405 4.98 17.08 -18.52
C GLY A 405 4.92 18.23 -19.55
N GLN A 406 4.63 19.45 -19.10
CA GLN A 406 4.53 20.64 -19.94
C GLN A 406 5.84 21.45 -19.97
N LEU A 407 6.76 21.17 -19.04
CA LEU A 407 7.99 21.92 -18.85
C LEU A 407 8.85 22.03 -20.13
N PRO A 408 9.07 20.96 -20.93
CA PRO A 408 9.87 21.08 -22.15
C PRO A 408 9.31 22.09 -23.17
N GLY A 409 7.98 22.25 -23.22
CA GLY A 409 7.30 23.15 -24.15
C GLY A 409 7.13 24.59 -23.64
N ARG A 410 7.48 24.87 -22.38
CA ARG A 410 7.23 26.15 -21.68
C ARG A 410 8.50 26.72 -21.04
N LEU A 411 9.66 26.34 -21.56
CA LEU A 411 10.97 26.80 -21.04
C LEU A 411 11.18 28.32 -21.20
N ASP A 412 10.52 28.93 -22.18
CA ASP A 412 10.53 30.36 -22.48
C ASP A 412 9.80 31.22 -21.45
N GLU A 413 8.94 30.62 -20.62
CA GLU A 413 8.28 31.30 -19.50
C GLU A 413 9.23 31.54 -18.30
N LEU A 414 10.37 30.85 -18.26
CA LEU A 414 11.32 30.98 -17.17
C LEU A 414 12.16 32.26 -17.31
N PRO A 415 12.24 33.10 -16.25
CA PRO A 415 13.01 34.34 -16.32
C PRO A 415 14.51 34.04 -16.38
N GLY A 416 15.15 34.39 -17.49
CA GLY A 416 16.59 34.23 -17.67
C GLY A 416 17.41 34.95 -16.59
N GLY A 417 18.45 34.29 -16.08
CA GLY A 417 19.46 34.87 -15.18
C GLY A 417 19.12 34.88 -13.68
N ARG A 418 17.86 34.65 -13.29
CA ARG A 418 17.44 34.54 -11.87
C ARG A 418 17.72 33.12 -11.32
N PRO A 419 18.18 32.96 -10.07
CA PRO A 419 18.26 31.64 -9.43
C PRO A 419 16.90 30.94 -9.43
N LEU A 420 16.89 29.65 -9.75
CA LEU A 420 15.72 28.79 -9.65
C LEU A 420 15.88 27.82 -8.49
N VAL A 421 14.82 27.63 -7.72
CA VAL A 421 14.67 26.47 -6.83
C VAL A 421 13.46 25.69 -7.28
N VAL A 422 13.67 24.46 -7.71
CA VAL A 422 12.62 23.61 -8.24
C VAL A 422 12.15 22.65 -7.15
N HIS A 423 10.84 22.45 -7.07
CA HIS A 423 10.29 21.45 -6.16
C HIS A 423 9.08 20.75 -6.77
N CYS A 424 8.78 19.60 -6.19
CA CYS A 424 7.49 18.95 -6.39
C CYS A 424 6.91 18.58 -5.01
N GLU A 425 6.23 17.43 -4.91
CA GLU A 425 5.69 16.93 -3.66
C GLU A 425 6.80 16.45 -2.71
N SER A 426 7.68 15.58 -3.20
CA SER A 426 8.66 14.81 -2.38
C SER A 426 10.10 14.85 -2.89
N GLY A 427 10.36 15.39 -4.08
CA GLY A 427 11.69 15.50 -4.70
C GLY A 427 11.90 14.67 -5.97
N TYR A 428 11.02 13.72 -6.28
CA TYR A 428 11.20 12.85 -7.46
C TYR A 428 11.02 13.61 -8.78
N ARG A 429 9.85 14.25 -8.98
CA ARG A 429 9.56 15.05 -10.19
C ARG A 429 10.48 16.26 -10.35
N SER A 430 10.93 16.87 -9.25
CA SER A 430 11.83 18.01 -9.32
C SER A 430 13.24 17.63 -9.76
N SER A 431 13.73 16.43 -9.43
CA SER A 431 15.00 15.92 -9.98
C SER A 431 14.95 15.82 -11.52
N ILE A 432 13.85 15.27 -12.06
CA ILE A 432 13.62 15.20 -13.51
C ILE A 432 13.63 16.61 -14.11
N ALA A 433 12.83 17.52 -13.54
CA ALA A 433 12.77 18.91 -14.00
C ALA A 433 14.12 19.62 -13.99
N VAL A 434 14.89 19.48 -12.91
CA VAL A 434 16.20 20.12 -12.78
C VAL A 434 17.19 19.58 -13.82
N SER A 435 17.15 18.28 -14.10
CA SER A 435 17.98 17.68 -15.15
C SER A 435 17.62 18.22 -16.56
N LEU A 436 16.33 18.36 -16.87
CA LEU A 436 15.85 18.97 -18.12
C LEU A 436 16.28 20.44 -18.23
N LEU A 437 16.16 21.21 -17.15
CA LEU A 437 16.53 22.63 -17.11
C LEU A 437 18.03 22.83 -17.26
N ARG A 438 18.84 21.98 -16.62
CA ARG A 438 20.30 21.97 -16.80
C ARG A 438 20.69 21.67 -18.23
N ARG A 439 20.05 20.68 -18.85
CA ARG A 439 20.24 20.36 -20.27
C ARG A 439 19.84 21.51 -21.19
N ALA A 440 18.80 22.27 -20.82
CA ALA A 440 18.39 23.49 -21.52
C ALA A 440 19.32 24.71 -21.26
N GLY A 441 20.39 24.54 -20.48
CA GLY A 441 21.40 25.58 -20.23
C GLY A 441 21.16 26.43 -18.99
N VAL A 442 20.19 26.09 -18.12
CA VAL A 442 19.94 26.83 -16.88
C VAL A 442 21.05 26.53 -15.86
N GLN A 443 21.86 27.54 -15.54
CA GLN A 443 23.06 27.39 -14.70
C GLN A 443 22.82 27.57 -13.20
N ARG A 444 21.96 28.52 -12.80
CA ARG A 444 21.68 28.84 -11.38
C ARG A 444 20.40 28.14 -10.94
N ILE A 445 20.49 26.84 -10.65
CA ILE A 445 19.34 26.01 -10.29
C ILE A 445 19.68 25.03 -9.17
N ALA A 446 18.76 24.91 -8.22
CA ALA A 446 18.80 23.95 -7.12
C ALA A 446 17.49 23.15 -6.99
N ASP A 447 17.58 21.95 -6.41
CA ASP A 447 16.45 21.07 -6.06
C ASP A 447 16.08 21.22 -4.58
N LEU A 448 14.79 21.36 -4.25
CA LEU A 448 14.31 21.37 -2.88
C LEU A 448 14.19 19.94 -2.31
N VAL A 449 15.03 19.61 -1.34
CA VAL A 449 15.03 18.31 -0.66
C VAL A 449 13.67 18.08 0.02
N GLY A 450 13.02 16.96 -0.31
CA GLY A 450 11.74 16.57 0.27
C GLY A 450 10.53 17.36 -0.24
N GLY A 451 10.73 18.25 -1.22
CA GLY A 451 9.66 19.01 -1.87
C GLY A 451 8.81 19.87 -0.93
N ILE A 452 7.56 20.09 -1.34
CA ILE A 452 6.60 20.87 -0.54
C ILE A 452 6.27 20.20 0.80
N ASN A 453 6.39 18.87 0.90
CA ASN A 453 6.16 18.13 2.14
C ASN A 453 7.18 18.54 3.22
N ALA A 454 8.46 18.67 2.84
CA ALA A 454 9.50 19.15 3.75
C ALA A 454 9.33 20.64 4.10
N TRP A 455 8.90 21.45 3.12
CA TRP A 455 8.59 22.87 3.33
C TRP A 455 7.47 23.10 4.35
N GLN A 456 6.37 22.37 4.21
CA GLN A 456 5.26 22.45 5.17
C GLN A 456 5.66 21.91 6.55
N ALA A 457 6.49 20.87 6.59
CA ALA A 457 6.99 20.30 7.84
C ALA A 457 7.94 21.26 8.60
N SER A 458 8.65 22.17 7.90
CA SER A 458 9.53 23.15 8.55
C SER A 458 8.78 24.33 9.18
N GLY A 459 7.47 24.48 8.94
CA GLY A 459 6.68 25.60 9.45
C GLY A 459 7.02 26.94 8.81
N SER A 460 7.63 26.93 7.62
CA SER A 460 8.09 28.12 6.88
C SER A 460 6.99 28.77 6.03
N ASP A 461 5.75 28.26 6.10
CA ASP A 461 4.60 28.86 5.45
C ASP A 461 4.27 30.21 6.09
N GLY A 462 4.46 31.28 5.33
CA GLY A 462 4.13 32.67 5.68
C GLY A 462 2.63 32.96 5.82
N HIS A 463 1.86 32.05 6.43
CA HIS A 463 0.54 32.32 7.00
C HIS A 463 0.60 31.93 8.48
N GLY A 464 0.66 32.95 9.33
CA GLY A 464 0.89 32.78 10.76
C GLY A 464 -0.05 31.77 11.42
N SER A 465 0.53 30.68 11.91
CA SER A 465 0.08 30.03 13.13
C SER A 465 1.31 29.48 13.87
N ALA A 466 1.58 30.04 15.04
CA ALA A 466 2.67 29.58 15.89
C ALA A 466 2.38 28.13 16.31
N GLY A 467 3.26 27.20 15.93
CA GLY A 467 3.26 25.84 16.48
C GLY A 467 3.54 25.88 18.00
N PRO A 468 2.95 24.98 18.79
CA PRO A 468 3.08 25.04 20.24
C PRO A 468 4.54 24.76 20.68
N VAL A 469 5.03 25.63 21.56
CA VAL A 469 6.34 25.50 22.20
C VAL A 469 6.29 24.35 23.21
N VAL A 470 7.03 23.28 22.94
CA VAL A 470 7.32 22.23 23.93
C VAL A 470 8.44 22.74 24.83
N SER A 471 8.16 23.02 26.10
CA SER A 471 9.20 23.42 27.05
C SER A 471 10.06 22.21 27.44
N GLN A 472 11.36 22.25 27.15
CA GLN A 472 12.33 21.32 27.72
C GLN A 472 12.72 21.82 29.12
N ARG A 473 12.28 21.13 30.18
CA ARG A 473 12.92 21.21 31.51
C ARG A 473 13.67 19.91 31.82
N PRO A 474 14.76 19.94 32.60
CA PRO A 474 15.58 18.76 32.85
C PRO A 474 14.90 17.79 33.80
N ARG A 475 15.07 16.49 33.48
CA ARG A 475 14.78 15.25 34.22
C ARG A 475 14.30 15.42 35.68
N GLY A 476 13.00 15.20 35.88
CA GLY A 476 12.37 14.84 37.16
C GLY A 476 11.70 13.46 37.07
N ARG A 477 11.72 12.67 38.16
CA ARG A 477 11.26 11.28 38.23
C ARG A 477 9.79 11.07 37.78
N SER A 478 9.66 10.35 36.67
CA SER A 478 8.66 9.36 36.24
C SER A 478 7.16 9.70 36.27
N SER A 479 6.57 9.79 35.07
CA SER A 479 5.14 9.56 34.78
C SER A 479 4.68 8.10 34.99
N ALA A 480 5.57 7.21 35.47
CA ALA A 480 5.27 5.82 35.88
C ALA A 480 4.50 5.72 37.21
N ALA A 481 4.40 6.80 38.00
CA ALA A 481 3.79 6.81 39.33
C ALA A 481 2.28 6.47 39.38
N ALA A 482 1.59 6.39 38.23
CA ALA A 482 0.16 6.09 38.14
C ALA A 482 -0.16 4.63 37.74
N LYS A 483 0.86 3.78 37.59
CA LYS A 483 0.72 2.37 37.22
C LYS A 483 0.83 1.47 38.45
N ASP A 484 0.18 0.31 38.42
CA ASP A 484 0.26 -0.66 39.52
C ASP A 484 1.69 -1.23 39.61
N PRO A 485 2.31 -1.29 40.80
CA PRO A 485 3.65 -1.84 40.98
C PRO A 485 3.74 -3.36 40.72
N GLY A 486 2.60 -4.06 40.67
CA GLY A 486 2.50 -5.48 40.36
C GLY A 486 2.53 -5.82 38.87
N LEU A 487 2.70 -4.84 37.98
CA LEU A 487 2.92 -5.11 36.56
C LEU A 487 4.25 -5.83 36.31
N VAL A 488 4.28 -6.66 35.27
CA VAL A 488 5.53 -7.29 34.82
C VAL A 488 6.27 -6.29 33.93
N VAL A 489 7.33 -5.68 34.46
CA VAL A 489 8.13 -4.65 33.76
C VAL A 489 9.26 -5.29 32.97
N TRP A 490 9.30 -5.03 31.66
CA TRP A 490 10.35 -5.49 30.75
C TRP A 490 11.39 -4.42 30.43
N SER A 491 10.98 -3.16 30.43
CA SER A 491 11.88 -2.01 30.31
C SER A 491 11.33 -0.86 31.14
N GLU A 492 12.21 -0.12 31.81
CA GLU A 492 11.86 1.10 32.55
C GLU A 492 11.94 2.35 31.68
N ASP A 493 12.84 2.37 30.68
CA ASP A 493 13.07 3.51 29.80
C ASP A 493 13.38 3.04 28.35
N PRO A 494 12.44 3.20 27.41
CA PRO A 494 11.06 3.64 27.64
C PRO A 494 10.26 2.56 28.41
N LEU A 495 9.30 2.99 29.25
CA LEU A 495 8.49 2.08 30.07
C LEU A 495 7.70 1.09 29.19
N ASN A 496 7.97 -0.20 29.37
CA ASN A 496 7.27 -1.31 28.74
C ASN A 496 6.92 -2.35 29.81
N ALA A 497 5.62 -2.56 30.07
CA ALA A 497 5.14 -3.43 31.13
C ALA A 497 3.82 -4.11 30.75
N GLU A 498 3.62 -5.35 31.15
CA GLU A 498 2.41 -6.13 30.87
C GLU A 498 1.58 -6.44 32.12
N THR A 499 0.29 -6.68 31.89
CA THR A 499 -0.63 -7.11 32.95
C THR A 499 -0.30 -8.55 33.34
N PRO A 500 -0.16 -8.90 34.63
CA PRO A 500 -0.07 -10.30 35.04
C PRO A 500 -1.25 -11.10 34.49
N VAL A 501 -0.96 -12.22 33.84
CA VAL A 501 -1.96 -12.97 33.05
C VAL A 501 -3.14 -13.43 33.91
N GLU A 502 -2.89 -13.78 35.17
CA GLU A 502 -3.87 -14.19 36.17
C GLU A 502 -4.85 -13.07 36.61
N LEU A 503 -4.65 -11.84 36.14
CA LEU A 503 -5.55 -10.71 36.37
C LEU A 503 -6.46 -10.43 35.17
N LEU A 504 -6.07 -10.84 33.95
CA LEU A 504 -6.77 -10.47 32.71
C LEU A 504 -8.17 -11.09 32.59
N HIS A 505 -8.44 -12.21 33.24
CA HIS A 505 -9.76 -12.86 33.21
C HIS A 505 -10.73 -12.36 34.28
N ARG A 506 -10.27 -11.53 35.24
CA ARG A 506 -11.06 -11.16 36.42
C ARG A 506 -12.19 -10.20 36.08
N THR A 507 -11.96 -9.32 35.12
CA THR A 507 -12.92 -8.29 34.70
C THR A 507 -12.91 -8.16 33.18
N ARG A 508 -14.08 -7.88 32.58
CA ARG A 508 -14.19 -7.58 31.15
C ARG A 508 -13.44 -6.30 30.77
N ILE A 509 -13.38 -5.34 31.68
CA ILE A 509 -12.67 -4.08 31.53
C ILE A 509 -11.42 -4.12 32.41
N THR A 510 -10.25 -4.05 31.79
CA THR A 510 -8.96 -3.99 32.48
C THR A 510 -8.80 -2.61 33.13
N PRO A 511 -8.56 -2.52 34.44
CA PRO A 511 -8.33 -1.23 35.12
C PRO A 511 -7.15 -0.45 34.52
N ASN A 512 -7.22 0.88 34.54
CA ASN A 512 -6.24 1.76 33.90
C ASN A 512 -4.81 1.56 34.44
N GLU A 513 -4.69 1.35 35.75
CA GLU A 513 -3.49 1.06 36.51
C GLU A 513 -2.87 -0.31 36.15
N LEU A 514 -3.70 -1.26 35.72
CA LEU A 514 -3.27 -2.61 35.31
C LEU A 514 -3.11 -2.76 33.79
N PHE A 515 -3.69 -1.88 32.97
CA PHE A 515 -3.62 -1.99 31.50
C PHE A 515 -2.19 -1.91 30.97
N PHE A 516 -1.75 -2.86 30.13
CA PHE A 516 -0.37 -2.94 29.64
C PHE A 516 0.14 -1.63 29.00
N VAL A 517 1.43 -1.36 29.12
CA VAL A 517 2.09 -0.16 28.58
C VAL A 517 3.14 -0.60 27.57
N ARG A 518 3.03 -0.11 26.32
CA ARG A 518 4.10 -0.18 25.32
C ARG A 518 4.48 1.23 24.88
N ASN A 519 5.74 1.61 25.07
CA ASN A 519 6.33 2.88 24.62
C ASN A 519 7.61 2.63 23.79
N HIS A 520 7.82 3.41 22.73
CA HIS A 520 9.07 3.46 21.95
C HIS A 520 9.95 4.65 22.32
N GLY A 521 9.37 5.68 22.92
CA GLY A 521 10.07 6.87 23.41
C GLY A 521 9.53 7.31 24.77
N PRO A 522 10.05 8.42 25.31
CA PRO A 522 9.58 8.98 26.57
C PRO A 522 8.13 9.44 26.46
N ILE A 523 7.40 9.35 27.58
CA ILE A 523 6.02 9.83 27.69
C ILE A 523 6.02 11.37 27.64
N PRO A 524 5.39 12.02 26.65
CA PRO A 524 5.31 13.47 26.57
C PRO A 524 4.55 14.10 27.74
N GLU A 525 5.03 15.25 28.21
CA GLU A 525 4.27 16.14 29.09
C GLU A 525 3.47 17.12 28.24
N VAL A 526 2.15 17.12 28.39
CA VAL A 526 1.24 17.89 27.52
C VAL A 526 0.34 18.78 28.37
N ASP A 527 0.37 20.09 28.10
CA ASP A 527 -0.63 21.04 28.59
C ASP A 527 -1.89 20.94 27.71
N PRO A 528 -3.04 20.48 28.26
CA PRO A 528 -4.26 20.30 27.48
C PRO A 528 -4.84 21.62 26.94
N SER A 529 -4.52 22.77 27.53
CA SER A 529 -5.01 24.08 27.08
C SER A 529 -4.26 24.58 25.83
N ALA A 530 -2.97 24.27 25.77
CA ALA A 530 -2.11 24.57 24.63
C ALA A 530 -2.15 23.50 23.53
N TYR A 531 -2.64 22.29 23.85
CA TYR A 531 -2.74 21.18 22.90
C TYR A 531 -3.59 21.53 21.67
N ARG A 532 -3.10 21.15 20.49
CA ARG A 532 -3.82 21.23 19.22
C ARG A 532 -3.64 19.93 18.44
N LEU A 533 -4.72 19.43 17.87
CA LEU A 533 -4.73 18.36 16.88
C LEU A 533 -4.78 18.99 15.49
N THR A 534 -3.83 18.63 14.63
CA THR A 534 -3.82 19.08 13.22
C THR A 534 -4.35 17.98 12.30
N ILE A 535 -5.26 18.33 11.39
CA ILE A 535 -5.81 17.48 10.34
C ILE A 535 -5.44 18.10 9.00
N ARG A 536 -4.70 17.36 8.18
CA ARG A 536 -4.13 17.86 6.91
C ARG A 536 -4.04 16.75 5.85
N GLY A 537 -3.46 17.08 4.70
CA GLY A 537 -3.27 16.17 3.58
C GLY A 537 -4.41 16.31 2.58
N LEU A 538 -4.91 15.19 2.05
CA LEU A 538 -6.01 15.11 1.09
C LEU A 538 -7.37 15.42 1.76
N VAL A 539 -7.52 16.66 2.23
CA VAL A 539 -8.73 17.21 2.84
C VAL A 539 -9.00 18.61 2.29
N THR A 540 -10.26 18.93 2.04
CA THR A 540 -10.70 20.21 1.46
C THR A 540 -10.53 21.37 2.43
N GLU A 541 -10.70 21.13 3.73
CA GLU A 541 -10.57 22.11 4.80
C GLU A 541 -9.64 21.55 5.89
N PRO A 542 -8.33 21.83 5.82
CA PRO A 542 -7.41 21.49 6.89
C PRO A 542 -7.86 22.09 8.22
N LEU A 543 -7.92 21.28 9.27
CA LEU A 543 -8.40 21.70 10.58
C LEU A 543 -7.27 21.71 11.61
N THR A 544 -7.30 22.69 12.51
CA THR A 544 -6.50 22.66 13.75
C THR A 544 -7.45 22.85 14.92
N LEU A 545 -7.58 21.82 15.76
CA LEU A 545 -8.61 21.74 16.79
C LEU A 545 -7.97 21.64 18.18
N SER A 546 -8.42 22.46 19.11
CA SER A 546 -8.19 22.24 20.54
C SER A 546 -8.98 21.04 21.06
N LEU A 547 -8.60 20.53 22.23
CA LEU A 547 -9.34 19.44 22.88
C LEU A 547 -10.79 19.84 23.21
N GLU A 548 -11.02 21.11 23.57
CA GLU A 548 -12.36 21.65 23.82
C GLU A 548 -13.21 21.71 22.54
N GLU A 549 -12.62 22.16 21.43
CA GLU A 549 -13.32 22.20 20.15
C GLU A 549 -13.69 20.81 19.65
N LEU A 550 -12.81 19.82 19.80
CA LEU A 550 -13.14 18.43 19.49
C LEU A 550 -14.37 17.96 20.26
N ARG A 551 -14.40 18.18 21.59
CA ARG A 551 -15.52 17.79 22.46
C ARG A 551 -16.82 18.52 22.14
N ARG A 552 -16.74 19.77 21.69
CA ARG A 552 -17.92 20.60 21.42
C ARG A 552 -18.49 20.39 20.01
N ARG A 553 -17.63 20.17 19.02
CA ARG A 553 -18.01 20.08 17.60
C ARG A 553 -18.57 18.71 17.21
N PHE A 554 -18.16 17.64 17.88
CA PHE A 554 -18.47 16.28 17.47
C PHE A 554 -19.15 15.48 18.58
N GLU A 555 -19.94 14.48 18.19
CA GLU A 555 -20.57 13.57 19.14
C GLU A 555 -19.51 12.76 19.91
N HIS A 556 -19.65 12.72 21.24
CA HIS A 556 -18.80 11.91 22.09
C HIS A 556 -19.42 10.53 22.27
N VAL A 557 -18.78 9.51 21.73
CA VAL A 557 -19.25 8.12 21.78
C VAL A 557 -18.32 7.28 22.64
N THR A 558 -18.81 6.12 23.06
CA THR A 558 -18.07 5.19 23.89
C THR A 558 -18.02 3.81 23.24
N VAL A 559 -16.83 3.22 23.17
CA VAL A 559 -16.56 1.92 22.55
C VAL A 559 -15.71 1.08 23.49
N ASP A 560 -16.16 -0.14 23.80
CA ASP A 560 -15.29 -1.17 24.37
C ASP A 560 -14.33 -1.65 23.28
N ALA A 561 -13.03 -1.49 23.51
CA ALA A 561 -12.00 -1.88 22.56
C ALA A 561 -10.87 -2.65 23.24
N LEU A 562 -10.46 -3.72 22.57
CA LEU A 562 -9.23 -4.43 22.83
C LEU A 562 -8.06 -3.67 22.22
N LEU A 563 -6.98 -3.49 23.00
CA LEU A 563 -5.66 -3.21 22.46
C LEU A 563 -4.75 -4.42 22.72
N SER A 564 -4.03 -4.86 21.69
CA SER A 564 -3.10 -5.98 21.78
C SER A 564 -1.81 -5.65 21.07
N CYS A 565 -0.67 -5.84 21.73
CA CYS A 565 0.63 -5.65 21.10
C CYS A 565 0.83 -6.72 20.01
N ALA A 566 1.43 -6.34 18.87
CA ALA A 566 1.85 -7.31 17.86
C ALA A 566 2.83 -8.35 18.43
N GLY A 567 3.60 -7.98 19.47
CA GLY A 567 4.52 -8.88 20.16
C GLY A 567 3.92 -9.67 21.32
N ASN A 568 2.59 -9.69 21.52
CA ASN A 568 2.00 -10.49 22.60
C ASN A 568 2.41 -11.96 22.48
N ARG A 569 2.80 -12.60 23.59
CA ARG A 569 3.33 -13.98 23.65
C ARG A 569 4.63 -14.20 22.86
N ARG A 570 5.47 -13.17 22.73
CA ARG A 570 6.77 -13.27 22.04
C ARG A 570 7.73 -14.23 22.73
N ASN A 571 7.70 -14.33 24.06
CA ASN A 571 8.59 -15.21 24.82
C ASN A 571 8.50 -16.68 24.38
N GLU A 572 7.33 -17.16 23.96
CA GLU A 572 7.11 -18.51 23.43
C GLU A 572 7.80 -18.72 22.08
N LEU A 573 7.82 -17.70 21.21
CA LEU A 573 8.58 -17.76 19.96
C LEU A 573 10.08 -17.66 20.23
N ALA A 574 10.48 -16.82 21.18
CA ALA A 574 11.88 -16.69 21.59
C ALA A 574 12.46 -17.98 22.20
N ALA A 575 11.61 -18.85 22.77
CA ALA A 575 12.01 -20.16 23.26
C ALA A 575 12.36 -21.16 22.14
N ILE A 576 11.90 -20.91 20.90
CA ILE A 576 12.20 -21.74 19.73
C ILE A 576 13.52 -21.30 19.10
N ALA A 577 13.67 -20.00 18.86
CA ALA A 577 14.91 -19.40 18.39
C ALA A 577 15.03 -17.93 18.86
N PRO A 578 16.26 -17.41 19.07
CA PRO A 578 16.48 -16.07 19.62
C PRO A 578 15.85 -14.94 18.79
N ILE A 579 15.34 -13.91 19.48
CA ILE A 579 14.72 -12.72 18.89
C ILE A 579 15.36 -11.48 19.55
N PRO A 580 16.56 -11.06 19.11
CA PRO A 580 17.32 -10.01 19.78
C PRO A 580 16.66 -8.63 19.66
N GLY A 581 16.85 -7.79 20.69
CA GLY A 581 16.39 -6.40 20.68
C GLY A 581 14.88 -6.22 20.76
N GLN A 582 14.14 -7.22 21.25
CA GLN A 582 12.70 -7.17 21.43
C GLN A 582 12.32 -7.52 22.87
N GLU A 583 11.34 -6.84 23.46
CA GLU A 583 10.89 -7.15 24.82
C GLU A 583 10.21 -8.54 24.85
N PRO A 584 10.55 -9.43 25.79
CA PRO A 584 10.08 -10.81 25.79
C PRO A 584 8.68 -10.94 26.42
N TRP A 585 7.70 -10.26 25.83
CA TRP A 585 6.32 -10.26 26.29
C TRP A 585 5.77 -11.67 26.51
N GLY A 586 5.16 -11.88 27.67
CA GLY A 586 4.23 -12.97 27.92
C GLY A 586 2.85 -12.69 27.30
N PRO A 587 1.80 -13.41 27.76
CA PRO A 587 0.44 -13.23 27.29
C PRO A 587 -0.28 -11.99 27.88
N GLY A 588 0.43 -11.14 28.62
CA GLY A 588 -0.12 -9.98 29.31
C GLY A 588 -0.11 -8.68 28.50
N ALA A 589 0.49 -8.68 27.30
CA ALA A 589 0.66 -7.50 26.45
C ALA A 589 -0.62 -7.13 25.67
N THR A 590 -1.75 -7.20 26.38
CA THR A 590 -3.09 -6.92 25.87
C THR A 590 -4.00 -6.44 27.01
N GLY A 591 -5.10 -5.78 26.66
CA GLY A 591 -6.12 -5.37 27.60
C GLY A 591 -7.35 -4.82 26.89
N ASN A 592 -8.50 -4.90 27.53
CA ASN A 592 -9.76 -4.39 27.01
C ASN A 592 -10.25 -3.23 27.88
N ALA A 593 -10.57 -2.11 27.26
CA ALA A 593 -11.01 -0.92 27.98
C ALA A 593 -12.16 -0.23 27.26
N CYS A 594 -12.90 0.55 28.04
CA CYS A 594 -13.98 1.38 27.55
C CYS A 594 -13.41 2.76 27.18
N PHE A 595 -13.28 3.06 25.89
CA PHE A 595 -12.74 4.33 25.42
C PHE A 595 -13.88 5.27 25.05
N SER A 596 -13.79 6.53 25.47
CA SER A 596 -14.72 7.58 25.04
C SER A 596 -13.97 8.65 24.27
N GLY A 597 -14.56 9.09 23.17
CA GLY A 597 -13.90 9.91 22.17
C GLY A 597 -14.86 10.40 21.10
N VAL A 598 -14.35 11.22 20.21
CA VAL A 598 -15.07 11.57 18.97
C VAL A 598 -14.75 10.51 17.91
N ARG A 599 -15.68 10.21 17.02
CA ARG A 599 -15.40 9.26 15.93
C ARG A 599 -14.42 9.90 14.96
N LEU A 600 -13.40 9.15 14.55
CA LEU A 600 -12.43 9.62 13.58
C LEU A 600 -13.12 10.02 12.26
N ARG A 601 -14.11 9.22 11.82
CA ARG A 601 -14.88 9.48 10.61
C ARG A 601 -15.55 10.86 10.61
N ASP A 602 -16.07 11.32 11.76
CA ASP A 602 -16.82 12.58 11.84
C ASP A 602 -15.86 13.77 11.72
N VAL A 603 -14.65 13.65 12.29
CA VAL A 603 -13.57 14.64 12.16
C VAL A 603 -13.06 14.69 10.72
N LEU A 604 -12.88 13.54 10.07
CA LEU A 604 -12.46 13.46 8.66
C LEU A 604 -13.52 14.02 7.72
N GLN A 605 -14.80 13.74 7.96
CA GLN A 605 -15.91 14.29 7.20
C GLN A 605 -15.98 15.81 7.34
N ALA A 606 -15.75 16.35 8.54
CA ALA A 606 -15.70 17.80 8.75
C ALA A 606 -14.49 18.48 8.10
N ALA A 607 -13.36 17.79 7.97
CA ALA A 607 -12.24 18.28 7.17
C ALA A 607 -12.51 18.18 5.65
N GLY A 608 -13.50 17.36 5.25
CA GLY A 608 -13.88 17.06 3.88
C GLY A 608 -12.83 16.24 3.15
N LEU A 609 -13.07 14.96 2.92
CA LEU A 609 -12.11 14.07 2.26
C LEU A 609 -12.03 14.36 0.75
N GLU A 610 -10.81 14.48 0.22
CA GLU A 610 -10.59 14.66 -1.21
C GLU A 610 -10.40 13.34 -1.96
N MET A 611 -10.56 13.40 -3.28
CA MET A 611 -10.27 12.26 -4.16
C MET A 611 -8.81 11.82 -4.03
N GLY A 612 -8.55 10.52 -4.15
CA GLY A 612 -7.23 9.92 -3.95
C GLY A 612 -6.88 9.61 -2.48
N ALA A 613 -7.70 10.01 -1.51
CA ALA A 613 -7.52 9.58 -0.12
C ALA A 613 -7.75 8.07 0.03
N SER A 614 -6.72 7.34 0.50
CA SER A 614 -6.79 5.89 0.71
C SER A 614 -6.32 5.46 2.11
N HIS A 615 -5.61 6.35 2.82
CA HIS A 615 -5.06 6.12 4.14
C HIS A 615 -5.18 7.36 5.03
N VAL A 616 -5.24 7.11 6.34
CA VAL A 616 -5.10 8.17 7.36
C VAL A 616 -3.89 7.83 8.21
N ALA A 617 -2.84 8.64 8.10
CA ALA A 617 -1.63 8.56 8.89
C ALA A 617 -1.75 9.37 10.17
N PHE A 618 -1.14 8.86 11.22
CA PHE A 618 -1.15 9.37 12.57
C PHE A 618 0.30 9.57 13.04
N THR A 619 0.58 10.70 13.67
CA THR A 619 1.85 10.92 14.38
C THR A 619 1.59 11.36 15.81
N GLY A 620 2.39 10.86 16.73
CA GLY A 620 2.39 11.23 18.15
C GLY A 620 3.24 12.48 18.44
N LEU A 621 3.20 12.92 19.69
CA LEU A 621 4.07 13.97 20.26
C LEU A 621 5.37 13.41 20.85
N ASP A 622 5.48 12.08 20.95
CA ASP A 622 6.68 11.41 21.44
C ASP A 622 7.84 11.55 20.44
N ARG A 623 9.07 11.31 20.93
CA ARG A 623 10.28 11.32 20.13
C ARG A 623 10.98 9.99 20.32
N CYS A 624 10.96 9.16 19.29
CA CYS A 624 11.53 7.83 19.33
C CYS A 624 12.83 7.84 18.53
N THR A 625 13.89 7.26 19.09
CA THR A 625 15.19 7.16 18.41
C THR A 625 15.39 5.72 17.95
N GLU A 626 15.46 5.53 16.63
CA GLU A 626 15.68 4.24 15.99
C GLU A 626 16.76 4.43 14.92
N GLU A 627 17.74 3.52 14.86
CA GLU A 627 18.84 3.58 13.86
C GLU A 627 19.60 4.92 13.80
N GLY A 628 19.63 5.67 14.91
CA GLY A 628 20.30 6.96 15.01
C GLY A 628 19.45 8.17 14.58
N GLU A 629 18.25 7.93 14.05
CA GLU A 629 17.29 8.98 13.69
C GLU A 629 16.23 9.16 14.78
N THR A 630 15.83 10.41 15.04
CA THR A 630 14.77 10.71 16.01
C THR A 630 13.53 11.20 15.29
N THR A 631 12.47 10.40 15.32
CA THR A 631 11.19 10.69 14.67
C THR A 631 10.02 10.46 15.63
N PRO A 632 8.87 11.15 15.48
CA PRO A 632 7.68 10.82 16.23
C PRO A 632 7.18 9.42 15.93
N PHE A 633 6.57 8.76 16.93
CA PHE A 633 5.91 7.48 16.67
C PHE A 633 4.73 7.71 15.72
N GLY A 634 4.57 6.85 14.72
CA GLY A 634 3.50 7.01 13.77
C GLY A 634 3.18 5.78 12.95
N GLY A 635 2.09 5.87 12.21
CA GLY A 635 1.60 4.85 11.31
C GLY A 635 0.24 5.23 10.76
N SER A 636 -0.31 4.44 9.86
CA SER A 636 -1.58 4.70 9.18
C SER A 636 -2.48 3.47 9.21
N ILE A 637 -3.76 3.73 8.97
CA ILE A 637 -4.78 2.70 8.68
C ILE A 637 -5.43 2.99 7.32
N PRO A 638 -5.99 1.99 6.63
CA PRO A 638 -6.84 2.21 5.46
C PRO A 638 -7.96 3.22 5.76
N LEU A 639 -8.30 4.06 4.79
CA LEU A 639 -9.38 5.04 4.93
C LEU A 639 -10.71 4.34 5.22
N THR A 640 -10.95 3.17 4.61
CA THR A 640 -12.12 2.31 4.91
C THR A 640 -12.21 1.98 6.40
N LYS A 641 -11.09 1.67 7.04
CA LYS A 641 -11.04 1.47 8.50
C LYS A 641 -11.17 2.77 9.27
N ALA A 642 -10.54 3.86 8.83
CA ALA A 642 -10.63 5.16 9.49
C ALA A 642 -12.07 5.71 9.53
N LEU A 643 -12.87 5.39 8.51
CA LEU A 643 -14.28 5.73 8.40
C LEU A 643 -15.22 4.78 9.16
N ALA A 644 -14.69 3.66 9.68
CA ALA A 644 -15.49 2.70 10.43
C ALA A 644 -16.04 3.34 11.72
N PRO A 645 -17.29 3.02 12.10
CA PRO A 645 -18.00 3.70 13.19
C PRO A 645 -17.29 3.60 14.55
N GLU A 646 -16.46 2.58 14.76
CA GLU A 646 -15.82 2.25 16.03
C GLU A 646 -14.43 2.88 16.22
N VAL A 647 -13.85 3.54 15.20
CA VAL A 647 -12.53 4.17 15.33
C VAL A 647 -12.67 5.54 15.99
N LEU A 648 -11.96 5.74 17.11
CA LEU A 648 -12.08 6.93 17.95
C LEU A 648 -10.80 7.75 18.00
N LEU A 649 -10.97 9.06 18.13
CA LEU A 649 -10.04 9.95 18.80
C LEU A 649 -10.48 10.03 20.27
N ALA A 650 -9.89 9.17 21.10
CA ALA A 650 -10.27 9.01 22.49
C ALA A 650 -9.51 9.98 23.40
N ASP A 651 -10.22 10.62 24.33
CA ASP A 651 -9.67 11.46 25.39
C ASP A 651 -9.98 10.91 26.80
N LYS A 652 -10.80 9.85 26.87
CA LYS A 652 -11.11 9.11 28.10
C LYS A 652 -10.90 7.60 27.92
N MET A 653 -10.54 6.96 29.01
CA MET A 653 -10.40 5.52 29.16
C MET A 653 -10.97 5.09 30.51
N ASN A 654 -11.90 4.14 30.48
CA ASN A 654 -12.67 3.63 31.61
C ASN A 654 -13.37 4.76 32.40
N GLY A 655 -14.01 5.67 31.67
CA GLY A 655 -14.75 6.82 32.23
C GLY A 655 -13.90 7.94 32.81
N LYS A 656 -12.57 7.79 32.87
CA LYS A 656 -11.62 8.79 33.36
C LYS A 656 -10.83 9.40 32.20
N PRO A 657 -10.24 10.60 32.35
CA PRO A 657 -9.27 11.10 31.38
C PRO A 657 -8.18 10.06 31.11
N LEU A 658 -7.64 10.04 29.89
CA LEU A 658 -6.53 9.15 29.54
C LEU A 658 -5.37 9.31 30.56
N PRO A 659 -4.84 8.21 31.11
CA PRO A 659 -3.57 8.29 31.83
C PRO A 659 -2.42 8.72 30.90
N PRO A 660 -1.39 9.43 31.38
CA PRO A 660 -0.26 9.87 30.56
C PRO A 660 0.39 8.76 29.74
N ALA A 661 0.65 7.59 30.35
CA ALA A 661 1.23 6.43 29.66
C ALA A 661 0.35 5.86 28.53
N HIS A 662 -0.94 6.20 28.52
CA HIS A 662 -1.94 5.72 27.57
C HIS A 662 -2.38 6.77 26.55
N GLY A 663 -1.68 7.91 26.48
CA GLY A 663 -1.83 8.88 25.39
C GLY A 663 -2.53 10.18 25.77
N TYR A 664 -2.51 10.61 27.03
CA TYR A 664 -3.07 11.92 27.41
C TYR A 664 -2.48 13.07 26.57
N PRO A 665 -3.29 14.02 26.06
CA PRO A 665 -4.74 14.14 26.27
C PRO A 665 -5.59 13.40 25.23
N LEU A 666 -5.01 12.94 24.12
CA LEU A 666 -5.74 12.35 23.00
C LEU A 666 -4.96 11.20 22.36
N ARG A 667 -5.64 10.09 22.04
CA ARG A 667 -5.09 8.98 21.28
C ARG A 667 -6.04 8.54 20.17
N VAL A 668 -5.50 7.87 19.16
CA VAL A 668 -6.32 7.03 18.27
C VAL A 668 -6.60 5.69 18.96
N VAL A 669 -7.81 5.18 18.80
CA VAL A 669 -8.21 3.82 19.17
C VAL A 669 -8.78 3.15 17.92
N VAL A 670 -8.15 2.05 17.48
CA VAL A 670 -8.53 1.30 16.28
C VAL A 670 -8.91 -0.13 16.68
N PRO A 671 -10.19 -0.40 17.01
CA PRO A 671 -10.63 -1.73 17.42
C PRO A 671 -10.36 -2.79 16.34
N GLY A 672 -9.94 -3.99 16.76
CA GLY A 672 -9.66 -5.12 15.87
C GLY A 672 -8.31 -5.05 15.12
N TYR A 673 -7.48 -4.04 15.38
CA TYR A 673 -6.15 -3.88 14.81
C TYR A 673 -5.06 -4.06 15.88
N ILE A 674 -3.82 -4.33 15.44
CA ILE A 674 -2.68 -4.31 16.35
C ILE A 674 -2.56 -2.94 17.04
N GLY A 675 -2.14 -2.94 18.31
CA GLY A 675 -2.08 -1.74 19.14
C GLY A 675 -1.19 -0.63 18.57
N ALA A 676 -0.21 -0.98 17.71
CA ALA A 676 0.67 -0.01 17.05
C ALA A 676 -0.07 0.98 16.14
N ARG A 677 -1.30 0.66 15.68
CA ARG A 677 -2.12 1.58 14.87
C ARG A 677 -2.99 2.51 15.72
N SER A 678 -3.06 2.27 17.03
CA SER A 678 -3.74 3.14 18.00
C SER A 678 -2.75 4.14 18.59
N VAL A 679 -2.28 5.10 17.77
CA VAL A 679 -1.22 6.06 18.13
C VAL A 679 -1.60 6.89 19.35
N LYS A 680 -0.67 7.00 20.30
CA LYS A 680 -0.81 7.76 21.55
C LYS A 680 -0.27 9.18 21.39
N TRP A 681 -0.70 10.08 22.28
CA TRP A 681 -0.26 11.48 22.32
C TRP A 681 -0.42 12.13 20.94
N LEU A 682 -1.58 11.95 20.34
CA LEU A 682 -1.83 12.24 18.94
C LEU A 682 -1.55 13.72 18.63
N ALA A 683 -0.71 13.99 17.64
CA ALA A 683 -0.37 15.33 17.19
C ALA A 683 -1.04 15.68 15.85
N THR A 684 -0.96 14.75 14.89
CA THR A 684 -1.40 15.02 13.52
C THR A 684 -2.15 13.83 12.92
N LEU A 685 -3.22 14.14 12.19
CA LEU A 685 -3.89 13.29 11.22
C LEU A 685 -3.51 13.77 9.81
N THR A 686 -2.93 12.91 8.99
CA THR A 686 -2.62 13.21 7.58
C THR A 686 -3.40 12.25 6.68
N VAL A 687 -4.39 12.76 5.95
CA VAL A 687 -5.10 12.00 4.92
C VAL A 687 -4.22 11.94 3.68
N GLN A 688 -3.98 10.75 3.15
CA GLN A 688 -2.99 10.56 2.08
C GLN A 688 -3.34 9.36 1.20
N GLY A 689 -2.74 9.28 0.01
CA GLY A 689 -3.02 8.25 -0.98
C GLY A 689 -2.26 6.94 -0.80
N GLN A 690 -1.36 6.83 0.19
CA GLN A 690 -0.50 5.66 0.43
C GLN A 690 -0.28 5.40 1.93
N PRO A 691 0.15 4.19 2.35
CA PRO A 691 0.51 3.92 3.75
C PRO A 691 1.57 4.88 4.30
N SER A 692 1.62 5.08 5.63
CA SER A 692 2.64 5.98 6.21
C SER A 692 4.05 5.44 5.95
N THR A 693 4.94 6.34 5.55
CA THR A 693 6.38 6.10 5.42
C THR A 693 7.12 6.19 6.76
N ASN A 694 6.41 6.47 7.86
CA ASN A 694 7.01 6.49 9.20
C ASN A 694 7.74 5.16 9.50
N TYR A 695 8.92 5.25 10.12
CA TYR A 695 9.78 4.09 10.43
C TYR A 695 9.01 2.92 11.05
N PHE A 696 8.10 3.22 11.98
CA PHE A 696 7.35 2.19 12.69
C PHE A 696 6.32 1.45 11.83
N GLN A 697 5.96 1.97 10.66
CA GLN A 697 5.14 1.25 9.67
C GLN A 697 5.96 0.73 8.49
N ALA A 698 6.93 1.52 8.02
CA ALA A 698 7.74 1.17 6.87
C ALA A 698 8.71 0.02 7.17
N ARG A 699 9.32 -0.01 8.36
CA ARG A 699 10.37 -0.97 8.74
C ARG A 699 9.99 -1.90 9.90
N THR A 700 9.21 -1.43 10.87
CA THR A 700 8.74 -2.26 12.00
C THR A 700 7.30 -2.74 11.81
N TYR A 701 6.84 -3.63 12.69
CA TYR A 701 5.50 -4.23 12.61
C TYR A 701 5.22 -4.85 11.23
N ARG A 702 6.24 -5.52 10.67
CA ARG A 702 6.14 -6.31 9.45
C ARG A 702 6.36 -7.79 9.77
N LEU A 703 5.56 -8.64 9.14
CA LEU A 703 5.68 -10.09 9.26
C LEU A 703 6.56 -10.64 8.14
N TYR A 704 7.44 -11.58 8.52
CA TYR A 704 8.34 -12.28 7.62
C TYR A 704 8.10 -13.78 7.71
N PRO A 705 8.31 -14.55 6.62
CA PRO A 705 8.24 -16.01 6.66
C PRO A 705 9.19 -16.62 7.70
N SER A 706 8.84 -17.77 8.27
CA SER A 706 9.57 -18.42 9.37
C SER A 706 11.00 -18.85 9.05
N ARG A 707 11.34 -18.98 7.76
CA ARG A 707 12.70 -19.25 7.29
C ARG A 707 13.64 -18.04 7.28
N VAL A 708 13.10 -16.83 7.33
CA VAL A 708 13.89 -15.59 7.25
C VAL A 708 14.67 -15.39 8.55
N ARG A 709 15.93 -14.92 8.42
CA ARG A 709 16.81 -14.56 9.54
C ARG A 709 17.27 -13.10 9.37
N SER A 710 17.93 -12.53 10.38
CA SER A 710 18.39 -11.14 10.36
C SER A 710 19.29 -10.84 9.15
N GLU A 711 20.10 -11.81 8.74
CA GLU A 711 21.09 -11.68 7.68
C GLU A 711 20.48 -11.80 6.28
N THR A 712 19.26 -12.37 6.20
CA THR A 712 18.57 -12.70 4.94
C THR A 712 17.21 -12.01 4.82
N ALA A 713 16.93 -11.04 5.70
CA ALA A 713 15.66 -10.34 5.73
C ALA A 713 15.49 -9.51 4.45
N PRO A 714 14.49 -9.80 3.60
CA PRO A 714 14.20 -8.95 2.46
C PRO A 714 13.74 -7.58 2.96
N GLU A 715 13.93 -6.54 2.14
CA GLU A 715 13.51 -5.17 2.48
C GLU A 715 12.01 -5.06 2.81
N HIS A 716 11.17 -5.95 2.27
CA HIS A 716 9.71 -5.84 2.32
C HIS A 716 9.02 -7.07 2.98
N GLY A 717 8.68 -6.98 4.27
CA GLY A 717 7.71 -7.89 4.93
C GLY A 717 6.25 -7.43 4.72
N PHE A 718 5.25 -8.18 5.22
CA PHE A 718 3.85 -7.71 5.17
C PHE A 718 3.54 -6.78 6.35
N SER A 719 3.02 -5.57 6.10
CA SER A 719 2.64 -4.65 7.17
C SER A 719 1.49 -5.21 7.99
N LEU A 720 1.63 -5.25 9.32
CA LEU A 720 0.61 -5.76 10.22
C LEU A 720 -0.55 -4.75 10.36
N GLY A 721 -1.78 -5.27 10.25
CA GLY A 721 -3.04 -4.54 10.40
C GLY A 721 -3.93 -5.19 11.46
N GLU A 722 -4.87 -6.03 11.02
CA GLU A 722 -5.78 -6.76 11.91
C GLU A 722 -5.06 -7.78 12.79
N THR A 723 -5.55 -7.97 14.02
CA THR A 723 -5.10 -9.07 14.88
C THR A 723 -5.71 -10.40 14.42
N PRO A 724 -4.96 -11.53 14.40
CA PRO A 724 -5.59 -12.81 14.14
C PRO A 724 -6.40 -13.30 15.35
N VAL A 725 -7.18 -14.35 15.14
CA VAL A 725 -7.77 -15.12 16.23
C VAL A 725 -6.68 -15.66 17.16
N ASN A 726 -6.85 -15.47 18.47
CA ASN A 726 -5.90 -15.91 19.50
C ASN A 726 -6.65 -16.19 20.81
N SER A 727 -6.11 -17.05 21.66
CA SER A 727 -6.68 -17.35 22.98
C SER A 727 -5.60 -17.76 23.97
N VAL A 728 -5.84 -17.46 25.24
CA VAL A 728 -4.90 -17.64 26.34
C VAL A 728 -5.61 -18.19 27.56
N VAL A 729 -4.94 -19.11 28.26
CA VAL A 729 -5.32 -19.59 29.59
C VAL A 729 -4.71 -18.68 30.64
N CYS A 730 -5.56 -18.00 31.41
CA CYS A 730 -5.15 -17.15 32.54
C CYS A 730 -5.16 -17.91 33.87
N GLN A 731 -6.01 -18.93 33.96
CA GLN A 731 -6.16 -19.81 35.13
C GLN A 731 -6.46 -21.23 34.64
N PRO A 732 -5.82 -22.28 35.18
CA PRO A 732 -4.70 -22.23 36.13
C PRO A 732 -3.42 -21.64 35.50
N GLY A 733 -2.56 -21.05 36.33
CA GLY A 733 -1.27 -20.56 35.86
C GLY A 733 -0.27 -21.69 35.60
N SER A 734 0.65 -21.48 34.66
CA SER A 734 1.73 -22.46 34.41
C SER A 734 2.61 -22.65 35.65
N GLY A 735 2.98 -23.89 35.94
CA GLY A 735 3.74 -24.30 37.11
C GLY A 735 2.98 -24.28 38.44
N LYS A 736 1.67 -23.97 38.44
CA LYS A 736 0.88 -23.90 39.68
C LYS A 736 0.37 -25.27 40.13
N VAL A 737 0.17 -25.40 41.43
CA VAL A 737 -0.52 -26.53 42.05
C VAL A 737 -1.94 -26.08 42.42
N VAL A 738 -2.94 -26.84 41.98
CA VAL A 738 -4.36 -26.60 42.30
C VAL A 738 -4.90 -27.73 43.16
N THR A 739 -5.90 -27.44 43.99
CA THR A 739 -6.48 -28.40 44.94
C THR A 739 -7.93 -28.73 44.61
N GLY A 740 -8.29 -30.00 44.73
CA GLY A 740 -9.66 -30.49 44.53
C GLY A 740 -9.91 -31.03 43.12
N PRO A 741 -10.96 -31.86 42.95
CA PRO A 741 -11.24 -32.55 41.69
C PRO A 741 -11.84 -31.64 40.62
N ARG A 742 -12.28 -30.43 40.98
CA ARG A 742 -12.89 -29.45 40.07
C ARG A 742 -11.94 -28.28 39.87
N VAL A 743 -11.30 -28.26 38.71
CA VAL A 743 -10.36 -27.21 38.33
C VAL A 743 -11.06 -26.21 37.42
N LEU A 744 -11.10 -24.95 37.84
CA LEU A 744 -11.68 -23.88 37.05
C LEU A 744 -10.64 -23.32 36.07
N ALA A 745 -10.84 -23.60 34.77
CA ALA A 745 -10.07 -23.03 33.68
C ALA A 745 -10.74 -21.74 33.19
N ARG A 746 -9.97 -20.68 33.00
CA ARG A 746 -10.47 -19.39 32.50
C ARG A 746 -9.42 -18.67 31.69
N GLY A 747 -9.89 -17.79 30.81
CA GLY A 747 -9.00 -16.96 30.02
C GLY A 747 -9.73 -15.99 29.13
N TYR A 748 -9.01 -15.51 28.12
CA TYR A 748 -9.53 -14.61 27.11
C TYR A 748 -9.30 -15.19 25.70
N ALA A 749 -10.12 -14.74 24.76
CA ALA A 749 -9.96 -14.96 23.33
C ALA A 749 -10.16 -13.62 22.60
N ILE A 750 -9.44 -13.42 21.50
CA ILE A 750 -9.43 -12.18 20.71
C ILE A 750 -9.45 -12.52 19.23
N THR A 751 -10.02 -11.63 18.42
CA THR A 751 -9.90 -11.64 16.95
C THR A 751 -9.89 -10.20 16.44
N GLY A 752 -9.56 -10.02 15.17
CA GLY A 752 -9.43 -8.72 14.52
C GLY A 752 -10.61 -8.35 13.63
N GLY A 753 -10.52 -7.15 13.05
CA GLY A 753 -11.55 -6.61 12.16
C GLY A 753 -12.91 -6.49 12.86
N THR A 754 -13.97 -6.82 12.15
CA THR A 754 -15.35 -6.87 12.64
C THR A 754 -15.78 -8.28 13.09
N ARG A 755 -14.83 -9.21 13.20
CA ARG A 755 -15.11 -10.61 13.58
C ARG A 755 -15.36 -10.73 15.08
N GLU A 756 -16.01 -11.81 15.44
CA GLU A 756 -16.39 -12.12 16.82
C GLU A 756 -15.94 -13.53 17.20
N ILE A 757 -15.75 -13.79 18.49
CA ILE A 757 -15.38 -15.12 18.98
C ILE A 757 -16.64 -15.98 19.14
N GLU A 758 -16.74 -17.01 18.30
CA GLU A 758 -17.86 -17.95 18.28
C GLU A 758 -17.65 -19.13 19.21
N ARG A 759 -16.40 -19.59 19.36
CA ARG A 759 -16.11 -20.79 20.13
C ARG A 759 -14.72 -20.75 20.73
N VAL A 760 -14.58 -21.26 21.95
CA VAL A 760 -13.30 -21.56 22.59
C VAL A 760 -13.30 -23.03 22.99
N GLU A 761 -12.21 -23.73 22.71
CA GLU A 761 -12.08 -25.16 22.97
C GLU A 761 -10.81 -25.42 23.77
N LEU A 762 -10.89 -26.37 24.70
CA LEU A 762 -9.78 -26.81 25.53
C LEU A 762 -9.43 -28.26 25.27
N SER A 763 -8.16 -28.61 25.41
CA SER A 763 -7.68 -29.98 25.34
C SER A 763 -6.69 -30.29 26.46
N LEU A 764 -6.78 -31.51 27.00
CA LEU A 764 -5.90 -32.05 28.05
C LEU A 764 -4.99 -33.18 27.55
N ASP A 765 -5.13 -33.58 26.29
CA ASP A 765 -4.47 -34.75 25.69
C ASP A 765 -3.63 -34.37 24.45
N GLY A 766 -3.16 -33.12 24.42
CA GLY A 766 -2.34 -32.60 23.34
C GLY A 766 -3.12 -32.23 22.07
N GLY A 767 -4.44 -32.09 22.15
CA GLY A 767 -5.30 -31.70 21.01
C GLY A 767 -5.99 -32.86 20.31
N ARG A 768 -6.04 -34.05 20.91
CA ARG A 768 -6.74 -35.20 20.31
C ARG A 768 -8.25 -35.11 20.55
N THR A 769 -8.63 -34.66 21.75
CA THR A 769 -10.01 -34.38 22.11
C THR A 769 -10.15 -32.95 22.60
N PHE A 770 -11.33 -32.37 22.36
CA PHE A 770 -11.65 -31.00 22.72
C PHE A 770 -12.97 -30.92 23.47
N MET A 771 -12.99 -30.05 24.48
CA MET A 771 -14.22 -29.63 25.17
C MET A 771 -14.48 -28.15 24.93
N THR A 772 -15.74 -27.78 24.72
CA THR A 772 -16.13 -26.39 24.50
C THR A 772 -16.19 -25.62 25.81
N ALA A 773 -15.51 -24.47 25.87
CA ALA A 773 -15.60 -23.53 26.98
C ALA A 773 -16.89 -22.72 26.92
N LYS A 774 -17.39 -22.29 28.07
CA LYS A 774 -18.46 -21.29 28.16
C LYS A 774 -17.89 -19.90 27.89
N LEU A 775 -18.40 -19.23 26.87
CA LEU A 775 -18.11 -17.81 26.63
C LEU A 775 -18.88 -16.92 27.61
N LEU A 776 -18.25 -15.85 28.10
CA LEU A 776 -18.78 -14.97 29.16
C LEU A 776 -19.10 -13.57 28.64
N GLY A 777 -20.27 -13.04 29.03
CA GLY A 777 -20.78 -11.70 28.65
C GLY A 777 -21.47 -11.69 27.29
N ASP A 778 -21.55 -10.54 26.63
CA ASP A 778 -22.04 -10.38 25.24
C ASP A 778 -20.91 -10.31 24.22
N SER A 779 -21.14 -10.89 23.05
CA SER A 779 -20.18 -10.83 21.94
C SER A 779 -20.09 -9.41 21.41
N GLN A 780 -18.89 -8.98 21.05
CA GLN A 780 -18.67 -7.63 20.53
C GLN A 780 -17.41 -7.60 19.67
N ALA A 781 -17.59 -7.25 18.40
CA ALA A 781 -16.48 -6.97 17.49
C ALA A 781 -15.50 -5.93 18.07
N GLY A 782 -14.20 -6.19 17.91
CA GLY A 782 -13.14 -5.29 18.38
C GLY A 782 -12.86 -5.32 19.89
N ALA A 783 -13.60 -6.13 20.66
CA ALA A 783 -13.34 -6.41 22.08
C ALA A 783 -12.92 -7.87 22.29
N TRP A 784 -12.33 -8.20 23.43
CA TRP A 784 -12.05 -9.59 23.78
C TRP A 784 -13.30 -10.35 24.24
N ARG A 785 -13.21 -11.68 24.23
CA ARG A 785 -14.19 -12.58 24.79
C ARG A 785 -13.59 -13.36 25.94
N LEU A 786 -14.11 -13.17 27.16
CA LEU A 786 -13.70 -14.00 28.29
C LEU A 786 -14.38 -15.37 28.19
N TRP A 787 -13.70 -16.42 28.68
CA TRP A 787 -14.23 -17.78 28.68
C TRP A 787 -13.92 -18.49 30.00
N ALA A 788 -14.75 -19.49 30.32
CA ALA A 788 -14.57 -20.36 31.48
C ALA A 788 -14.96 -21.81 31.17
N ALA A 789 -14.28 -22.76 31.78
CA ALA A 789 -14.64 -24.17 31.77
C ALA A 789 -14.34 -24.80 33.14
N GLU A 790 -15.19 -25.72 33.56
CA GLU A 790 -14.95 -26.55 34.75
C GLU A 790 -14.41 -27.90 34.30
N LEU A 791 -13.24 -28.28 34.82
CA LEU A 791 -12.55 -29.51 34.48
C LEU A 791 -12.62 -30.47 35.67
N GLU A 792 -13.14 -31.69 35.45
CA GLU A 792 -13.11 -32.75 36.46
C GLU A 792 -11.85 -33.60 36.28
N LEU A 793 -10.88 -33.42 37.18
CA LEU A 793 -9.54 -33.98 37.08
C LEU A 793 -9.17 -34.77 38.34
N GLY A 794 -8.50 -35.90 38.16
CA GLY A 794 -7.85 -36.62 39.26
C GLY A 794 -6.54 -35.94 39.69
N PRO A 795 -5.89 -36.39 40.78
CA PRO A 795 -4.56 -35.91 41.15
C PRO A 795 -3.53 -36.28 40.07
N GLY A 796 -2.66 -35.34 39.71
CA GLY A 796 -1.61 -35.57 38.71
C GLY A 796 -1.19 -34.32 37.92
N PRO A 797 -0.16 -34.45 37.07
CA PRO A 797 0.26 -33.39 36.17
C PRO A 797 -0.67 -33.32 34.95
N TYR A 798 -0.94 -32.10 34.48
CA TYR A 798 -1.75 -31.83 33.30
C TYR A 798 -1.11 -30.75 32.43
N GLU A 799 -1.30 -30.87 31.11
CA GLU A 799 -1.07 -29.79 30.14
C GLU A 799 -2.42 -29.40 29.53
N LEU A 800 -2.81 -28.14 29.65
CA LEU A 800 -4.04 -27.61 29.10
C LEU A 800 -3.71 -26.71 27.90
N ALA A 801 -4.18 -27.11 26.73
CA ALA A 801 -4.14 -26.32 25.50
C ALA A 801 -5.48 -25.62 25.28
N VAL A 802 -5.45 -24.41 24.70
CA VAL A 802 -6.65 -23.67 24.29
C VAL A 802 -6.55 -23.19 22.85
N ARG A 803 -7.67 -23.23 22.13
CA ARG A 803 -7.85 -22.60 20.82
C ARG A 803 -9.21 -21.91 20.72
N ALA A 804 -9.30 -20.88 19.89
CA ALA A 804 -10.53 -20.19 19.57
C ALA A 804 -10.89 -20.31 18.09
N TRP A 805 -12.17 -20.07 17.81
CA TRP A 805 -12.76 -19.94 16.49
C TRP A 805 -13.52 -18.61 16.42
N ASP A 806 -13.33 -17.88 15.34
CA ASP A 806 -14.08 -16.66 15.08
C ASP A 806 -15.23 -16.86 14.09
N SER A 807 -16.02 -15.81 13.87
CA SER A 807 -17.19 -15.79 12.99
C SER A 807 -16.86 -16.00 11.50
N ALA A 808 -15.58 -15.95 11.11
CA ALA A 808 -15.11 -16.32 9.78
C ALA A 808 -14.58 -17.77 9.74
N ALA A 809 -14.83 -18.56 10.78
CA ALA A 809 -14.30 -19.91 10.98
C ALA A 809 -12.75 -19.98 11.00
N SER A 810 -12.07 -18.86 11.28
CA SER A 810 -10.62 -18.84 11.44
C SER A 810 -10.23 -19.45 12.79
N THR A 811 -9.11 -20.18 12.83
CA THR A 811 -8.59 -20.77 14.08
C THR A 811 -7.08 -20.63 14.21
N GLN A 812 -6.54 -21.17 15.30
CA GLN A 812 -5.15 -21.04 15.72
C GLN A 812 -4.32 -22.27 15.30
N PRO A 813 -3.07 -22.08 14.86
CA PRO A 813 -2.16 -23.19 14.60
C PRO A 813 -1.80 -23.92 15.90
N GLU A 814 -1.53 -25.22 15.79
CA GLU A 814 -1.24 -26.07 16.95
C GLU A 814 0.10 -25.73 17.64
N SER A 815 1.11 -25.36 16.85
CA SER A 815 2.49 -25.13 17.29
C SER A 815 2.99 -23.75 16.89
N ALA A 816 3.82 -23.18 17.76
CA ALA A 816 4.54 -21.93 17.53
C ALA A 816 5.71 -22.08 16.54
N GLU A 817 6.21 -23.29 16.29
CA GLU A 817 7.35 -23.54 15.37
C GLU A 817 7.03 -23.12 13.93
N GLY A 818 5.83 -23.45 13.44
CA GLY A 818 5.41 -23.11 12.08
C GLY A 818 5.21 -21.60 11.86
N ILE A 819 5.09 -20.82 12.94
CA ILE A 819 4.80 -19.37 12.90
C ILE A 819 5.90 -18.51 13.52
N TRP A 820 7.03 -19.11 13.92
CA TRP A 820 8.20 -18.36 14.37
C TRP A 820 8.59 -17.33 13.31
N ASN A 821 8.98 -16.13 13.73
CA ASN A 821 9.44 -15.08 12.82
C ASN A 821 10.45 -14.16 13.50
N LEU A 822 11.30 -13.52 12.69
CA LEU A 822 12.45 -12.72 13.12
C LEU A 822 12.13 -11.63 14.15
N LYS A 823 10.91 -11.09 14.15
CA LYS A 823 10.49 -10.00 15.05
C LYS A 823 9.60 -10.49 16.21
N GLY A 824 9.27 -11.78 16.23
CA GLY A 824 8.42 -12.40 17.23
C GLY A 824 7.05 -11.74 17.32
N TYR A 825 6.44 -11.47 16.17
CA TYR A 825 5.11 -10.89 16.09
C TYR A 825 4.05 -11.98 15.87
N ILE A 826 2.81 -11.68 16.28
CA ILE A 826 1.61 -12.43 15.94
C ILE A 826 1.69 -13.91 16.36
N ASN A 827 2.19 -14.20 17.57
CA ASN A 827 2.07 -15.55 18.10
C ASN A 827 0.60 -15.87 18.41
N ASN A 828 -0.06 -16.58 17.51
CA ASN A 828 -1.43 -17.04 17.66
C ASN A 828 -1.54 -18.56 17.81
N SER A 829 -0.44 -19.27 18.06
CA SER A 829 -0.49 -20.72 18.32
C SER A 829 -1.32 -21.07 19.55
N TRP A 830 -1.71 -22.34 19.72
CA TRP A 830 -2.42 -22.78 20.93
C TRP A 830 -1.62 -22.44 22.18
N HIS A 831 -2.23 -21.70 23.11
CA HIS A 831 -1.58 -21.43 24.39
C HIS A 831 -1.66 -22.67 25.26
N ARG A 832 -0.53 -23.05 25.86
CA ARG A 832 -0.39 -24.27 26.67
C ARG A 832 0.08 -23.91 28.08
N VAL A 833 -0.62 -24.41 29.09
CA VAL A 833 -0.21 -24.27 30.50
C VAL A 833 -0.03 -25.63 31.14
N ARG A 834 1.05 -25.81 31.89
CA ARG A 834 1.31 -27.02 32.67
C ARG A 834 1.00 -26.77 34.13
N PHE A 835 0.23 -27.62 34.78
CA PHE A 835 -0.12 -27.48 36.20
C PHE A 835 -0.28 -28.86 36.85
N THR A 836 -0.35 -28.89 38.19
CA THR A 836 -0.52 -30.14 38.95
C THR A 836 -1.77 -30.07 39.82
N VAL A 837 -2.60 -31.11 39.80
CA VAL A 837 -3.72 -31.29 40.73
C VAL A 837 -3.22 -32.07 41.94
N ALA A 838 -3.27 -31.46 43.12
CA ALA A 838 -2.92 -32.11 44.38
C ALA A 838 -4.01 -33.09 44.84
N SER A 839 -3.61 -34.15 45.53
CA SER A 839 -4.54 -35.02 46.25
C SER A 839 -5.25 -34.23 47.33
N ALA A 840 -6.57 -34.39 47.47
CA ALA A 840 -7.30 -33.76 48.58
C ALA A 840 -6.67 -34.21 49.91
N PRO A 841 -6.39 -33.30 50.87
CA PRO A 841 -5.99 -33.72 52.21
C PRO A 841 -7.13 -34.57 52.79
N GLY A 842 -6.81 -35.80 53.22
CA GLY A 842 -7.78 -36.68 53.88
C GLY A 842 -8.43 -35.96 55.07
N PRO A 843 -9.68 -36.31 55.43
CA PRO A 843 -10.35 -35.68 56.56
C PRO A 843 -9.50 -35.87 57.83
N ARG A 844 -9.19 -34.77 58.52
CA ARG A 844 -8.59 -34.80 59.86
C ARG A 844 -9.62 -35.16 60.90
#